data_AF-A0A7W0ARF6-F1
#
_entry.id   AF-A0A7W0ARF6-F1
#
_cell.length_a   1.000
_cell.length_b   1.000
_cell.length_c   1.000
_cell.angle_alpha   90.00
_cell.angle_beta   90.00
_cell.angle_gamma   90.00
#
_symmetry.space_group_name_H-M   'P 1'
#
loop_
_entity.id
_entity.type
_entity.pdbx_description
1 polymer ?
#
loop_
_entity_poly.entity_id
_entity_poly.type
_entity_poly.pdbx_seq_one_letter_code
_entity_poly.pdbx_strand_id
1 'polypeptide(L)'
;MKKHIKTIALTLTTVSVVVHCQEVYGLEKEEVPKHTQTPPTSHDDWFEETDLRDNLGGNKELSSLDSTVTDLFSDESSSHPQAKADATTKSTEEDSERIKEEKDQSAAKSQAEVKAEQDKGADVPDKKDTSTSTWEVADFITKGDTLVGFSKSGIEKLSHTSHLILPSQAADGTPLTQVASFAFTPDKKTAIAEYTSRVGENGETSHLDVSKREIINEGEIFNAYLITKVTIPSGYKHIGSDAFVDNKNISEINLPDSLESISDYAFAHMSLKHVTLPDNLKTIGELAFFDNQITGKLYLPMRLTRLAERAFKSNHIQTIEFGGDKLKSIEEACFQDNALTNVTLPDGLEKIESEAFTGNPGDDDYNNYVVLWTKSGQNPHQLVTENVYINPDKSLRHENQDLDYSKWLEEDFTYQKNVVTGFSTKGLQKVRHNKSLEIPKQHKGIIITEIGDNAFRNVDFYNKTLRKYDLEEVKLPLTIRKIGAFAFQSNSLKSFEASKDLEEIKDGAFMNNRLEILELNEKLTTIGDAAFHINHIYAIVIPESVQKIGRSAFRQNGAQNLIFMGDKVESLGEMAFLSNALERLDLSAQKQLGEIPVQAFSDNALREVILPPALQSIREEAFKKNHLKELNASSTLSYIAFNALDENDGDDYFDKKVVVKTVDNLHPLADGDHFIVDPTKLSKTTTDIEKILKRIDQLPYQELRQTTQTQFKEMAAAGRILQTKKNLSQGEKQKFIQEAQFFLDRLLLDKLLAKAEKILVSKKGVENTRLLERTADKARLAYNNSAVEKSKLRRLEKELDLLTGLVEGKGPLAHAKMVQGVYLLKTPLPLPEYYIGLNVYFDQSGKIIYVLDMSDTIGEGQKDDYGNPIVNVDEDNEGYHALAIATLTDYEGLNIKDILKNNLDQFKTIRQVPLASHHRAGIFQAIRNAASDAEQLIPKTDKDHQQSKSIHPEIAKDGDSQVHSDKTDLQSSQQLVKSPLSGLLPKTASEKNLIYGVLGYLSLALLFLITLGRKGRVEKMLNTSDRTPKEVQGE
;
A
#
# COMPACT_ATOMS: atom_id res chain seq x y z
N MET A 1 42.55 -20.01 1.42
CA MET A 1 41.44 -19.06 1.66
C MET A 1 40.45 -19.01 0.49
N LYS A 2 40.68 -18.33 -0.64
CA LYS A 2 39.68 -18.24 -1.75
C LYS A 2 39.17 -19.58 -2.35
N LYS A 3 39.79 -20.73 -2.03
CA LYS A 3 39.34 -22.09 -2.43
C LYS A 3 38.76 -22.93 -1.27
N HIS A 4 38.24 -22.31 -0.21
CA HIS A 4 37.51 -23.02 0.88
C HIS A 4 36.07 -22.51 1.10
N ILE A 5 35.75 -21.27 0.71
CA ILE A 5 34.38 -20.73 0.88
C ILE A 5 33.35 -21.50 0.04
N LYS A 6 33.72 -21.91 -1.20
CA LYS A 6 32.88 -22.77 -2.06
C LYS A 6 32.59 -24.18 -1.47
N THR A 7 33.31 -24.62 -0.45
CA THR A 7 33.15 -25.95 0.18
C THR A 7 32.36 -25.89 1.49
N ILE A 8 31.89 -24.70 1.89
CA ILE A 8 30.99 -24.52 3.04
C ILE A 8 29.55 -24.27 2.54
N ALA A 9 29.38 -23.43 1.50
CA ALA A 9 28.08 -23.14 0.90
C ALA A 9 27.36 -24.35 0.26
N LEU A 10 28.10 -25.39 -0.13
CA LEU A 10 27.58 -26.58 -0.82
C LEU A 10 27.23 -27.75 0.12
N THR A 11 27.53 -27.62 1.41
CA THR A 11 27.41 -28.70 2.42
C THR A 11 26.29 -28.45 3.43
N LEU A 12 25.70 -27.24 3.41
CA LEU A 12 24.51 -26.88 4.19
C LEU A 12 23.19 -27.14 3.44
N THR A 13 23.24 -27.38 2.12
CA THR A 13 22.07 -27.57 1.25
C THR A 13 21.55 -29.01 1.18
N THR A 14 22.23 -29.98 1.82
CA THR A 14 21.92 -31.41 1.70
C THR A 14 21.54 -32.11 3.02
N VAL A 15 21.44 -31.39 4.13
CA VAL A 15 20.90 -31.91 5.41
C VAL A 15 19.88 -30.94 6.01
N SER A 16 18.72 -30.82 5.35
CA SER A 16 17.51 -30.25 5.98
C SER A 16 16.18 -30.70 5.34
N VAL A 17 16.22 -31.62 4.36
CA VAL A 17 15.00 -32.26 3.83
C VAL A 17 14.72 -33.50 4.69
N VAL A 18 13.50 -33.59 5.22
CA VAL A 18 13.02 -34.61 6.20
C VAL A 18 13.50 -34.41 7.65
N VAL A 19 13.00 -33.36 8.31
CA VAL A 19 12.13 -33.48 9.51
C VAL A 19 10.93 -32.55 9.30
N HIS A 20 9.81 -32.78 10.00
CA HIS A 20 8.51 -32.18 9.70
C HIS A 20 8.26 -30.82 10.37
N CYS A 21 7.30 -30.06 9.83
CA CYS A 21 6.79 -28.82 10.42
C CYS A 21 6.00 -29.09 11.71
N GLN A 22 6.28 -28.34 12.78
CA GLN A 22 5.33 -28.08 13.87
C GLN A 22 5.77 -26.85 14.70
N GLU A 23 4.81 -26.25 15.41
CA GLU A 23 4.99 -25.26 16.51
C GLU A 23 5.58 -23.86 16.20
N VAL A 24 4.77 -22.99 15.57
CA VAL A 24 4.32 -21.65 16.07
C VAL A 24 2.95 -21.43 15.37
N TYR A 25 1.83 -21.04 15.98
CA TYR A 25 1.56 -20.14 17.11
C TYR A 25 0.71 -20.77 18.23
N GLY A 26 0.86 -20.25 19.45
CA GLY A 26 -0.10 -20.48 20.53
C GLY A 26 0.25 -19.73 21.82
N LEU A 27 -0.34 -18.55 22.04
CA LEU A 27 -0.53 -17.88 23.33
C LEU A 27 -1.71 -16.90 23.20
N GLU A 28 -2.60 -16.70 24.17
CA GLU A 28 -3.06 -17.59 25.25
C GLU A 28 -4.34 -16.98 25.87
N LYS A 29 -5.23 -17.80 26.45
CA LYS A 29 -6.20 -17.35 27.48
C LYS A 29 -6.58 -18.49 28.42
N GLU A 30 -6.04 -18.45 29.62
CA GLU A 30 -6.55 -19.24 30.76
C GLU A 30 -7.88 -18.69 31.29
N GLU A 31 -8.73 -19.56 31.84
CA GLU A 31 -9.67 -19.18 32.91
C GLU A 31 -9.60 -20.14 34.10
N VAL A 32 -8.91 -19.69 35.15
CA VAL A 32 -9.15 -19.92 36.60
C VAL A 32 -9.78 -21.26 37.04
N PRO A 33 -8.99 -22.20 37.58
CA PRO A 33 -9.45 -23.14 38.60
C PRO A 33 -9.46 -22.48 40.00
N LYS A 34 -10.53 -22.71 40.79
CA LYS A 34 -10.68 -22.12 42.13
C LYS A 34 -9.85 -22.86 43.18
N HIS A 35 -9.12 -22.11 44.02
CA HIS A 35 -8.57 -22.65 45.27
C HIS A 35 -9.65 -22.89 46.33
N THR A 36 -9.69 -24.10 46.91
CA THR A 36 -10.23 -24.33 48.25
C THR A 36 -9.37 -25.31 49.06
N GLN A 37 -8.55 -24.73 49.94
CA GLN A 37 -8.30 -25.18 51.32
C GLN A 37 -7.56 -26.52 51.61
N THR A 38 -6.28 -26.36 51.94
CA THR A 38 -5.60 -26.87 53.17
C THR A 38 -5.03 -28.32 53.24
N PRO A 39 -4.04 -28.58 54.14
CA PRO A 39 -3.03 -29.66 54.04
C PRO A 39 -3.24 -30.75 55.15
N PRO A 40 -2.26 -31.58 55.63
CA PRO A 40 -0.82 -31.71 55.31
C PRO A 40 -0.28 -33.18 55.22
N THR A 41 1.04 -33.34 55.44
CA THR A 41 1.88 -34.54 55.65
C THR A 41 2.48 -35.22 54.41
N SER A 42 3.73 -35.76 54.45
CA SER A 42 4.92 -35.47 55.30
C SER A 42 6.15 -36.27 54.84
N HIS A 43 7.34 -35.84 55.30
CA HIS A 43 8.59 -36.61 55.49
C HIS A 43 9.51 -36.89 54.27
N ASP A 44 10.81 -36.68 54.56
CA ASP A 44 12.00 -37.47 54.21
C ASP A 44 12.50 -37.59 52.73
N ASP A 45 13.81 -37.68 52.47
CA ASP A 45 14.99 -37.04 53.10
C ASP A 45 16.24 -37.23 52.18
N TRP A 46 17.35 -36.52 52.49
CA TRP A 46 18.78 -36.83 52.14
C TRP A 46 19.27 -36.53 50.70
N PHE A 47 20.32 -35.70 50.50
CA PHE A 47 21.80 -35.94 50.61
C PHE A 47 22.36 -36.80 49.44
N GLU A 48 23.51 -36.53 48.80
CA GLU A 48 24.54 -35.47 48.97
C GLU A 48 25.40 -35.28 47.67
N GLU A 49 26.44 -34.45 47.79
CA GLU A 49 27.66 -34.18 46.98
C GLU A 49 28.42 -35.42 46.38
N THR A 50 29.56 -35.35 45.63
CA THR A 50 30.56 -34.34 45.15
C THR A 50 31.25 -34.91 43.87
N ASP A 51 31.59 -34.17 42.79
CA ASP A 51 32.77 -33.29 42.50
C ASP A 51 34.04 -33.99 41.91
N LEU A 52 34.89 -33.23 41.19
CA LEU A 52 36.25 -33.53 40.68
C LEU A 52 36.42 -34.56 39.51
N ARG A 53 37.50 -34.57 38.69
CA ARG A 53 38.26 -33.50 37.97
C ARG A 53 39.24 -34.12 36.93
N ASP A 54 39.61 -33.32 35.92
CA ASP A 54 40.92 -33.23 35.21
C ASP A 54 41.58 -34.36 34.37
N ASN A 55 41.92 -33.97 33.12
CA ASN A 55 43.20 -34.10 32.39
C ASN A 55 43.65 -35.36 31.57
N LEU A 56 43.77 -35.12 30.23
CA LEU A 56 44.95 -35.30 29.33
C LEU A 56 45.70 -36.64 29.19
N GLY A 57 45.97 -37.06 27.92
CA GLY A 57 47.34 -37.50 27.56
C GLY A 57 47.63 -38.71 26.63
N GLY A 58 47.12 -38.73 25.38
CA GLY A 58 47.74 -39.24 24.12
C GLY A 58 48.67 -40.49 23.99
N ASN A 59 48.54 -41.15 22.81
CA ASN A 59 49.50 -42.07 22.14
C ASN A 59 49.73 -43.49 22.74
N LYS A 60 49.96 -44.58 21.98
CA LYS A 60 49.82 -44.90 20.52
C LYS A 60 50.11 -46.40 20.27
N GLU A 61 49.34 -47.13 19.45
CA GLU A 61 49.83 -48.23 18.58
C GLU A 61 48.78 -48.73 17.54
N LEU A 62 49.17 -49.68 16.68
CA LEU A 62 48.46 -50.15 15.46
C LEU A 62 47.60 -51.43 15.75
N SER A 63 46.74 -51.99 14.87
CA SER A 63 46.71 -51.98 13.40
C SER A 63 45.33 -52.30 12.77
N SER A 64 45.10 -51.77 11.56
CA SER A 64 44.37 -52.35 10.42
C SER A 64 42.99 -53.03 10.61
N LEU A 65 41.95 -52.42 10.02
CA LEU A 65 41.47 -52.88 8.70
C LEU A 65 40.71 -51.75 7.96
N ASP A 66 41.16 -51.50 6.73
CA ASP A 66 40.68 -50.48 5.76
C ASP A 66 39.41 -50.93 5.01
N SER A 67 38.64 -50.08 4.31
CA SER A 67 38.55 -48.61 4.34
C SER A 67 37.25 -48.10 3.70
N THR A 68 36.72 -47.03 4.29
CA THR A 68 36.03 -45.86 3.67
C THR A 68 36.24 -45.67 2.15
N VAL A 69 35.21 -45.42 1.32
CA VAL A 69 34.33 -44.21 1.21
C VAL A 69 34.98 -43.08 0.36
N THR A 70 34.13 -42.26 -0.29
CA THR A 70 34.43 -41.08 -1.14
C THR A 70 35.22 -41.37 -2.44
N ASP A 71 35.18 -40.53 -3.48
CA ASP A 71 34.53 -39.22 -3.65
C ASP A 71 34.01 -39.03 -5.08
N LEU A 72 33.09 -38.08 -5.32
CA LEU A 72 32.63 -37.72 -6.68
C LEU A 72 32.51 -36.20 -6.88
N PHE A 73 33.59 -35.62 -7.38
CA PHE A 73 33.62 -34.29 -8.01
C PHE A 73 34.54 -34.33 -9.23
N SER A 74 34.34 -33.38 -10.13
CA SER A 74 35.01 -33.21 -11.44
C SER A 74 34.81 -34.35 -12.44
N ASP A 75 34.79 -34.11 -13.75
CA ASP A 75 34.38 -33.00 -14.63
C ASP A 75 34.98 -33.34 -16.00
N GLU A 76 34.35 -32.83 -17.05
CA GLU A 76 34.93 -32.51 -18.37
C GLU A 76 35.80 -33.54 -19.14
N SER A 77 35.25 -33.87 -20.32
CA SER A 77 35.92 -33.73 -21.64
C SER A 77 36.46 -34.97 -22.39
N SER A 78 35.54 -35.55 -23.17
CA SER A 78 35.68 -35.68 -24.64
C SER A 78 36.58 -36.77 -25.28
N SER A 79 36.29 -37.02 -26.56
CA SER A 79 37.08 -37.77 -27.57
C SER A 79 37.21 -39.31 -27.45
N HIS A 80 36.23 -39.98 -28.06
CA HIS A 80 36.42 -41.15 -28.95
C HIS A 80 37.70 -41.05 -29.82
N PRO A 81 38.32 -42.18 -30.27
CA PRO A 81 37.86 -42.80 -31.53
C PRO A 81 38.10 -44.32 -31.78
N GLN A 82 37.40 -44.83 -32.82
CA GLN A 82 37.68 -46.03 -33.66
C GLN A 82 37.48 -47.45 -33.08
N ALA A 83 37.11 -48.49 -33.87
CA ALA A 83 36.44 -48.57 -35.19
C ALA A 83 36.11 -50.04 -35.61
N LYS A 84 35.35 -50.19 -36.71
CA LYS A 84 35.08 -51.40 -37.55
C LYS A 84 34.01 -52.40 -37.05
N ALA A 85 33.17 -53.04 -37.87
CA ALA A 85 32.73 -52.86 -39.29
C ALA A 85 31.48 -53.81 -39.52
N ASP A 86 30.86 -54.07 -40.68
CA ASP A 86 31.04 -53.71 -42.11
C ASP A 86 29.74 -53.96 -42.94
N ALA A 87 29.78 -53.75 -44.26
CA ALA A 87 29.03 -54.44 -45.35
C ALA A 87 27.47 -54.41 -45.46
N THR A 88 26.97 -53.64 -46.46
CA THR A 88 26.05 -54.01 -47.59
C THR A 88 24.89 -55.04 -47.43
N THR A 89 23.68 -54.94 -48.02
CA THR A 89 23.17 -54.22 -49.23
C THR A 89 21.61 -54.18 -49.33
N LYS A 90 21.06 -53.33 -50.23
CA LYS A 90 19.87 -53.45 -51.15
C LYS A 90 18.89 -54.66 -51.05
N SER A 91 17.59 -54.60 -51.41
CA SER A 91 16.71 -53.58 -52.07
C SER A 91 15.20 -54.01 -52.07
N THR A 92 14.31 -53.20 -52.69
CA THR A 92 12.94 -53.51 -53.24
C THR A 92 11.83 -53.87 -52.23
N GLU A 93 10.60 -53.32 -52.18
CA GLU A 93 9.70 -52.54 -53.08
C GLU A 93 8.62 -53.36 -53.83
N GLU A 94 7.43 -52.75 -54.00
CA GLU A 94 6.20 -53.13 -54.75
C GLU A 94 5.15 -54.14 -54.17
N ASP A 95 3.90 -53.63 -54.12
CA ASP A 95 2.58 -54.21 -54.46
C ASP A 95 1.98 -55.52 -53.88
N SER A 96 0.76 -55.38 -53.32
CA SER A 96 -0.43 -55.98 -53.96
C SER A 96 -1.76 -55.26 -53.61
N GLU A 97 -2.52 -54.94 -54.66
CA GLU A 97 -3.74 -54.12 -54.74
C GLU A 97 -5.07 -54.77 -54.21
N ARG A 98 -6.13 -53.92 -54.04
CA ARG A 98 -7.57 -54.11 -54.41
C ARG A 98 -8.71 -54.51 -53.43
N ILE A 99 -9.80 -53.72 -53.55
CA ILE A 99 -11.25 -54.08 -53.54
C ILE A 99 -11.86 -54.42 -52.14
N LYS A 100 -13.03 -53.89 -51.70
CA LYS A 100 -14.26 -53.30 -52.30
C LYS A 100 -14.83 -52.23 -51.32
N GLU A 101 -15.42 -51.09 -51.71
CA GLU A 101 -16.87 -50.81 -52.00
C GLU A 101 -17.86 -51.63 -51.13
N GLU A 102 -18.96 -51.12 -50.55
CA GLU A 102 -19.84 -49.95 -50.79
C GLU A 102 -20.12 -49.21 -49.44
N LYS A 103 -20.61 -47.98 -49.22
CA LYS A 103 -21.33 -46.87 -49.91
C LYS A 103 -22.67 -46.58 -49.19
N ASP A 104 -23.07 -45.29 -49.16
CA ASP A 104 -24.37 -44.74 -48.70
C ASP A 104 -24.72 -44.79 -47.19
N GLN A 105 -25.54 -43.91 -46.59
CA GLN A 105 -25.89 -42.46 -46.79
C GLN A 105 -26.79 -42.03 -45.59
N SER A 106 -27.11 -40.73 -45.43
CA SER A 106 -28.11 -40.16 -44.49
C SER A 106 -27.83 -40.35 -42.98
N ALA A 107 -27.56 -39.35 -42.13
CA ALA A 107 -28.16 -38.03 -41.86
C ALA A 107 -29.28 -37.99 -40.78
N ALA A 108 -28.95 -37.28 -39.68
CA ALA A 108 -29.82 -36.57 -38.72
C ALA A 108 -30.70 -37.31 -37.69
N LYS A 109 -30.58 -36.85 -36.42
CA LYS A 109 -31.46 -37.07 -35.23
C LYS A 109 -31.40 -38.48 -34.61
N SER A 110 -31.54 -38.67 -33.29
CA SER A 110 -31.80 -37.74 -32.16
C SER A 110 -31.12 -38.20 -30.85
N GLN A 111 -31.29 -37.41 -29.78
CA GLN A 111 -30.74 -37.58 -28.43
C GLN A 111 -31.16 -38.88 -27.70
N ALA A 112 -30.41 -39.16 -26.62
CA ALA A 112 -30.82 -39.75 -25.33
C ALA A 112 -30.29 -41.15 -24.95
N GLU A 113 -29.80 -41.23 -23.71
CA GLU A 113 -29.66 -42.38 -22.80
C GLU A 113 -29.01 -43.70 -23.28
N VAL A 114 -27.73 -43.88 -22.89
CA VAL A 114 -27.25 -45.16 -22.30
C VAL A 114 -26.37 -44.84 -21.09
N LYS A 115 -26.62 -45.51 -19.95
CA LYS A 115 -25.72 -45.53 -18.79
C LYS A 115 -24.72 -46.68 -18.93
N ALA A 116 -23.51 -46.47 -18.39
CA ALA A 116 -22.60 -47.48 -17.84
C ALA A 116 -22.33 -48.77 -18.66
N GLU A 117 -21.10 -48.92 -19.15
CA GLU A 117 -20.16 -49.92 -18.61
C GLU A 117 -18.79 -49.82 -19.30
N GLN A 118 -17.79 -49.26 -18.61
CA GLN A 118 -16.38 -49.65 -18.76
C GLN A 118 -15.53 -48.97 -17.68
N ASP A 119 -15.16 -49.73 -16.65
CA ASP A 119 -13.77 -49.73 -16.20
C ASP A 119 -13.41 -51.14 -15.67
N LYS A 120 -12.23 -51.61 -16.08
CA LYS A 120 -11.54 -52.80 -15.58
C LYS A 120 -10.01 -52.62 -15.63
N GLY A 121 -9.54 -51.47 -15.15
CA GLY A 121 -8.37 -51.32 -14.29
C GLY A 121 -7.00 -51.77 -14.82
N ALA A 122 -6.07 -50.82 -14.81
CA ALA A 122 -4.64 -51.10 -14.62
C ALA A 122 -4.08 -50.06 -13.64
N ASP A 123 -3.66 -50.49 -12.46
CA ASP A 123 -3.17 -49.60 -11.41
C ASP A 123 -1.86 -48.90 -11.78
N VAL A 124 -1.79 -47.61 -11.45
CA VAL A 124 -0.56 -46.95 -10.98
C VAL A 124 -0.90 -46.34 -9.62
N PRO A 125 -0.18 -46.66 -8.52
CA PRO A 125 -0.65 -46.39 -7.17
C PRO A 125 -0.45 -44.91 -6.81
N ASP A 126 -1.53 -44.13 -6.90
CA ASP A 126 -1.55 -42.76 -6.39
C ASP A 126 -1.58 -42.75 -4.85
N LYS A 127 -1.13 -41.64 -4.25
CA LYS A 127 -1.12 -41.48 -2.79
C LYS A 127 -2.55 -41.41 -2.25
N LYS A 128 -2.89 -42.36 -1.37
CA LYS A 128 -4.11 -42.29 -0.57
C LYS A 128 -4.10 -41.03 0.31
N ASP A 129 -4.86 -40.02 -0.11
CA ASP A 129 -5.43 -39.04 0.81
C ASP A 129 -6.49 -39.76 1.67
N THR A 130 -6.37 -39.65 2.99
CA THR A 130 -7.23 -40.35 3.96
C THR A 130 -7.95 -39.41 4.92
N SER A 131 -8.03 -38.12 4.59
CA SER A 131 -8.84 -37.13 5.32
C SER A 131 -10.01 -36.64 4.49
N THR A 132 -10.97 -37.53 4.19
CA THR A 132 -12.31 -37.12 3.74
C THR A 132 -13.06 -36.48 4.91
N SER A 133 -12.73 -35.22 5.21
CA SER A 133 -13.42 -34.41 6.22
C SER A 133 -14.86 -34.16 5.77
N THR A 134 -15.79 -34.97 6.26
CA THR A 134 -17.22 -34.71 6.05
C THR A 134 -17.59 -33.46 6.84
N TRP A 135 -17.73 -32.35 6.10
CA TRP A 135 -18.36 -31.13 6.58
C TRP A 135 -19.80 -31.43 6.97
N GLU A 136 -20.19 -31.00 8.16
CA GLU A 136 -21.51 -31.21 8.76
C GLU A 136 -22.25 -29.88 8.83
N VAL A 137 -23.58 -29.91 8.85
CA VAL A 137 -24.37 -28.66 8.91
C VAL A 137 -24.09 -27.83 10.16
N ALA A 138 -23.63 -28.44 11.25
CA ALA A 138 -23.22 -27.76 12.48
C ALA A 138 -21.97 -26.87 12.31
N ASP A 139 -21.14 -27.10 11.28
CA ASP A 139 -19.96 -26.30 10.95
C ASP A 139 -20.32 -24.93 10.34
N PHE A 140 -21.61 -24.69 10.08
CA PHE A 140 -22.10 -23.51 9.38
C PHE A 140 -23.23 -22.83 10.15
N ILE A 141 -23.48 -21.57 9.78
CA ILE A 141 -24.67 -20.83 10.18
C ILE A 141 -25.63 -20.82 8.99
N THR A 142 -26.90 -21.15 9.23
CA THR A 142 -27.96 -21.20 8.20
C THR A 142 -29.20 -20.45 8.69
N LYS A 143 -29.83 -19.67 7.81
CA LYS A 143 -31.14 -19.04 8.04
C LYS A 143 -32.11 -19.45 6.93
N GLY A 144 -33.05 -20.32 7.25
CA GLY A 144 -33.97 -20.89 6.27
C GLY A 144 -33.22 -21.65 5.16
N ASP A 145 -33.41 -21.24 3.91
CA ASP A 145 -32.74 -21.82 2.74
C ASP A 145 -31.34 -21.21 2.45
N THR A 146 -30.86 -20.30 3.30
CA THR A 146 -29.67 -19.49 3.05
C THR A 146 -28.52 -19.84 3.99
N LEU A 147 -27.35 -20.14 3.42
CA LEU A 147 -26.10 -20.39 4.12
C LEU A 147 -25.37 -19.06 4.39
N VAL A 148 -25.01 -18.80 5.64
CA VAL A 148 -24.56 -17.48 6.14
C VAL A 148 -23.04 -17.40 6.36
N GLY A 149 -22.37 -18.53 6.58
CA GLY A 149 -20.92 -18.61 6.82
C GLY A 149 -20.56 -19.72 7.80
N PHE A 150 -19.34 -19.71 8.33
CA PHE A 150 -18.87 -20.68 9.32
C PHE A 150 -19.44 -20.47 10.73
N SER A 151 -19.68 -21.58 11.42
CA SER A 151 -19.80 -21.63 12.89
C SER A 151 -18.40 -21.77 13.53
N LYS A 152 -18.33 -21.77 14.86
CA LYS A 152 -17.07 -22.02 15.60
C LYS A 152 -16.46 -23.39 15.27
N SER A 153 -17.27 -24.46 15.22
CA SER A 153 -16.77 -25.79 14.85
C SER A 153 -16.32 -25.83 13.39
N GLY A 154 -16.88 -24.99 12.51
CA GLY A 154 -16.40 -24.83 11.15
C GLY A 154 -14.99 -24.27 11.07
N ILE A 155 -14.64 -23.31 11.93
CA ILE A 155 -13.26 -22.78 12.01
C ILE A 155 -12.30 -23.79 12.64
N GLU A 156 -12.74 -24.50 13.68
CA GLU A 156 -11.98 -25.61 14.27
C GLU A 156 -11.76 -26.77 13.28
N LYS A 157 -12.70 -27.01 12.36
CA LYS A 157 -12.58 -28.00 11.28
C LYS A 157 -11.70 -27.49 10.13
N LEU A 158 -11.75 -26.19 9.82
CA LEU A 158 -10.96 -25.56 8.75
C LEU A 158 -9.44 -25.61 8.99
N SER A 159 -8.97 -25.68 10.24
CA SER A 159 -7.54 -25.90 10.53
C SER A 159 -7.05 -27.32 10.18
N HIS A 160 -7.96 -28.24 9.85
CA HIS A 160 -7.68 -29.64 9.54
C HIS A 160 -7.96 -30.03 8.06
N THR A 161 -8.47 -29.12 7.23
CA THR A 161 -8.76 -29.38 5.81
C THR A 161 -8.75 -28.10 4.98
N SER A 162 -8.20 -28.15 3.76
CA SER A 162 -8.20 -27.02 2.81
C SER A 162 -9.29 -27.13 1.74
N HIS A 163 -10.07 -28.22 1.74
CA HIS A 163 -11.21 -28.41 0.83
C HIS A 163 -12.53 -28.16 1.59
N LEU A 164 -13.12 -26.99 1.34
CA LEU A 164 -14.44 -26.64 1.85
C LEU A 164 -15.55 -27.33 1.04
N ILE A 165 -16.47 -28.02 1.71
CA ILE A 165 -17.67 -28.61 1.10
C ILE A 165 -18.89 -28.03 1.81
N LEU A 166 -19.79 -27.37 1.07
CA LEU A 166 -20.98 -26.77 1.66
C LEU A 166 -22.08 -27.82 1.93
N PRO A 167 -22.93 -27.65 2.97
CA PRO A 167 -24.05 -28.54 3.24
C PRO A 167 -25.19 -28.31 2.24
N SER A 168 -25.96 -29.34 1.92
CA SER A 168 -27.13 -29.25 1.02
C SER A 168 -28.46 -28.94 1.74
N GLN A 169 -28.49 -29.05 3.07
CA GLN A 169 -29.65 -28.80 3.92
C GLN A 169 -29.23 -28.11 5.22
N ALA A 170 -30.13 -27.30 5.80
CA ALA A 170 -30.02 -26.75 7.14
C ALA A 170 -30.32 -27.83 8.22
N ALA A 171 -30.05 -27.52 9.48
CA ALA A 171 -30.16 -28.48 10.59
C ALA A 171 -31.60 -28.96 10.88
N ASP A 172 -32.61 -28.29 10.34
CA ASP A 172 -34.02 -28.69 10.39
C ASP A 172 -34.47 -29.49 9.15
N GLY A 173 -33.56 -29.75 8.20
CA GLY A 173 -33.83 -30.42 6.92
C GLY A 173 -34.25 -29.48 5.78
N THR A 174 -34.33 -28.16 6.00
CA THR A 174 -34.63 -27.19 4.94
C THR A 174 -33.57 -27.24 3.83
N PRO A 175 -33.91 -27.49 2.56
CA PRO A 175 -32.96 -27.47 1.46
C PRO A 175 -32.31 -26.09 1.31
N LEU A 176 -30.98 -26.05 1.28
CA LEU A 176 -30.25 -24.80 1.08
C LEU A 176 -30.20 -24.48 -0.41
N THR A 177 -30.66 -23.27 -0.77
CA THR A 177 -30.69 -22.79 -2.16
C THR A 177 -29.83 -21.55 -2.40
N GLN A 178 -29.33 -20.91 -1.34
CA GLN A 178 -28.59 -19.64 -1.45
C GLN A 178 -27.35 -19.63 -0.55
N VAL A 179 -26.25 -19.05 -1.06
CA VAL A 179 -25.15 -18.56 -0.22
C VAL A 179 -25.37 -17.06 -0.01
N ALA A 180 -25.31 -16.60 1.23
CA ALA A 180 -25.49 -15.20 1.60
C ALA A 180 -24.36 -14.32 1.05
N SER A 181 -24.64 -13.03 0.95
CA SER A 181 -23.61 -12.03 0.65
C SER A 181 -22.61 -11.96 1.82
N PHE A 182 -21.32 -11.79 1.52
CA PHE A 182 -20.19 -11.87 2.47
C PHE A 182 -20.05 -13.20 3.25
N ALA A 183 -20.68 -14.30 2.81
CA ALA A 183 -20.77 -15.52 3.62
C ALA A 183 -19.42 -16.05 4.12
N PHE A 184 -18.44 -16.14 3.22
CA PHE A 184 -17.08 -16.60 3.45
C PHE A 184 -16.04 -15.50 3.11
N THR A 185 -16.34 -14.23 3.40
CA THR A 185 -15.30 -13.19 3.42
C THR A 185 -14.41 -13.37 4.66
N PRO A 186 -13.06 -13.39 4.55
CA PRO A 186 -12.17 -13.73 5.67
C PRO A 186 -12.36 -12.86 6.93
N ASP A 187 -12.34 -11.53 6.77
CA ASP A 187 -12.83 -10.58 7.79
C ASP A 187 -14.12 -9.91 7.32
N LYS A 188 -15.20 -10.70 7.34
CA LYS A 188 -16.55 -10.19 7.05
C LYS A 188 -17.02 -9.08 8.00
N LYS A 189 -16.46 -8.95 9.20
CA LYS A 189 -16.92 -7.91 10.16
C LYS A 189 -16.44 -6.54 9.72
N THR A 190 -15.17 -6.42 9.32
CA THR A 190 -14.63 -5.19 8.72
C THR A 190 -15.26 -4.93 7.35
N ALA A 191 -15.33 -5.94 6.47
CA ALA A 191 -15.89 -5.77 5.12
C ALA A 191 -17.37 -5.33 5.12
N ILE A 192 -18.22 -5.92 5.97
CA ILE A 192 -19.63 -5.49 6.11
C ILE A 192 -19.73 -4.11 6.76
N ALA A 193 -18.88 -3.78 7.74
CA ALA A 193 -18.87 -2.44 8.33
C ALA A 193 -18.47 -1.36 7.31
N GLU A 194 -17.48 -1.63 6.46
CA GLU A 194 -17.15 -0.77 5.33
C GLU A 194 -18.31 -0.65 4.34
N TYR A 195 -18.83 -1.77 3.81
CA TYR A 195 -19.91 -1.75 2.83
C TYR A 195 -21.14 -0.98 3.36
N THR A 196 -21.58 -1.26 4.58
CA THR A 196 -22.80 -0.67 5.16
C THR A 196 -22.61 0.74 5.73
N SER A 197 -21.37 1.22 5.89
CA SER A 197 -21.09 2.63 6.23
C SER A 197 -20.95 3.54 5.01
N ARG A 198 -20.73 2.98 3.81
CA ARG A 198 -20.73 3.72 2.55
C ARG A 198 -22.14 4.23 2.25
N VAL A 199 -22.21 5.52 1.91
CA VAL A 199 -23.44 6.18 1.48
C VAL A 199 -23.62 5.93 -0.02
N GLY A 200 -24.73 5.33 -0.43
CA GLY A 200 -25.03 5.08 -1.84
C GLY A 200 -25.37 6.36 -2.61
N GLU A 201 -25.48 6.26 -3.94
CA GLU A 201 -25.80 7.39 -4.84
C GLU A 201 -27.09 8.15 -4.46
N ASN A 202 -28.02 7.48 -3.77
CA ASN A 202 -29.27 8.05 -3.27
C ASN A 202 -29.10 8.90 -1.99
N GLY A 203 -27.92 8.91 -1.37
CA GLY A 203 -27.65 9.61 -0.11
C GLY A 203 -27.97 8.81 1.16
N GLU A 204 -28.20 7.49 1.07
CA GLU A 204 -28.53 6.63 2.22
C GLU A 204 -27.53 5.46 2.35
N THR A 205 -27.29 5.00 3.59
CA THR A 205 -26.50 3.79 3.89
C THR A 205 -27.37 2.54 3.76
N SER A 206 -26.96 1.56 2.95
CA SER A 206 -27.74 0.34 2.71
C SER A 206 -27.31 -0.82 3.63
N HIS A 207 -28.26 -1.40 4.37
CA HIS A 207 -28.10 -2.72 4.99
C HIS A 207 -28.58 -3.88 4.07
N LEU A 208 -28.83 -3.57 2.79
CA LEU A 208 -29.24 -4.53 1.77
C LEU A 208 -28.14 -4.77 0.74
N ASP A 209 -28.05 -6.00 0.26
CA ASP A 209 -27.26 -6.36 -0.91
C ASP A 209 -27.88 -5.83 -2.22
N VAL A 210 -27.15 -5.99 -3.33
CA VAL A 210 -27.57 -5.61 -4.68
C VAL A 210 -28.87 -6.30 -5.15
N SER A 211 -29.21 -7.44 -4.52
CA SER A 211 -30.46 -8.19 -4.74
C SER A 211 -31.59 -7.77 -3.79
N LYS A 212 -31.37 -6.73 -2.97
CA LYS A 212 -32.29 -6.16 -1.96
C LYS A 212 -32.62 -7.11 -0.80
N ARG A 213 -31.71 -8.05 -0.49
CA ARG A 213 -31.77 -8.93 0.69
C ARG A 213 -30.95 -8.33 1.84
N GLU A 214 -31.34 -8.61 3.08
CA GLU A 214 -30.63 -8.17 4.29
C GLU A 214 -29.19 -8.75 4.34
N ILE A 215 -28.20 -7.90 4.65
CA ILE A 215 -26.81 -8.32 4.83
C ILE A 215 -26.64 -8.89 6.24
N ILE A 216 -26.34 -10.19 6.32
CA ILE A 216 -26.32 -10.93 7.58
C ILE A 216 -24.89 -10.92 8.17
N ASN A 217 -24.64 -10.02 9.12
CA ASN A 217 -23.37 -9.93 9.85
C ASN A 217 -23.26 -11.02 10.95
N GLU A 218 -23.32 -12.29 10.54
CA GLU A 218 -23.11 -13.46 11.39
C GLU A 218 -22.10 -14.43 10.76
N GLY A 219 -21.45 -15.22 11.61
CA GLY A 219 -20.35 -16.11 11.25
C GLY A 219 -19.03 -15.65 11.85
N GLU A 220 -18.09 -16.59 11.96
CA GLU A 220 -16.77 -16.31 12.52
C GLU A 220 -15.78 -15.80 11.47
N ILE A 221 -14.78 -15.03 11.93
CA ILE A 221 -13.64 -14.57 11.13
C ILE A 221 -12.68 -15.76 10.92
N PHE A 222 -12.05 -15.84 9.75
CA PHE A 222 -11.13 -16.93 9.43
C PHE A 222 -9.94 -16.47 8.56
N ASN A 223 -8.93 -17.32 8.47
CA ASN A 223 -7.73 -17.04 7.69
C ASN A 223 -7.93 -17.43 6.20
N ALA A 224 -7.89 -16.43 5.32
CA ALA A 224 -8.02 -16.54 3.86
C ALA A 224 -7.11 -17.58 3.19
N TYR A 225 -5.97 -17.89 3.82
CA TYR A 225 -4.97 -18.79 3.26
C TYR A 225 -5.25 -20.29 3.51
N LEU A 226 -6.28 -20.63 4.32
CA LEU A 226 -6.59 -22.03 4.65
C LEU A 226 -7.35 -22.78 3.54
N ILE A 227 -8.28 -22.11 2.85
CA ILE A 227 -9.10 -22.75 1.81
C ILE A 227 -8.34 -22.74 0.48
N THR A 228 -8.17 -23.90 -0.15
CA THR A 228 -7.59 -24.05 -1.49
C THR A 228 -8.63 -24.49 -2.53
N LYS A 229 -9.71 -25.13 -2.09
CA LYS A 229 -10.75 -25.73 -2.94
C LYS A 229 -12.14 -25.58 -2.32
N VAL A 230 -13.15 -25.31 -3.14
CA VAL A 230 -14.56 -25.24 -2.73
C VAL A 230 -15.43 -26.20 -3.56
N THR A 231 -16.37 -26.88 -2.90
CA THR A 231 -17.45 -27.64 -3.56
C THR A 231 -18.81 -27.18 -3.04
N ILE A 232 -19.65 -26.71 -3.95
CA ILE A 232 -21.04 -26.30 -3.69
C ILE A 232 -21.96 -27.40 -4.26
N PRO A 233 -22.76 -28.09 -3.44
CA PRO A 233 -23.55 -29.24 -3.89
C PRO A 233 -24.79 -28.83 -4.70
N SER A 234 -25.41 -29.81 -5.37
CA SER A 234 -26.70 -29.62 -6.05
C SER A 234 -27.80 -29.17 -5.08
N GLY A 235 -28.55 -28.14 -5.46
CA GLY A 235 -29.60 -27.50 -4.64
C GLY A 235 -29.46 -25.98 -4.65
N TYR A 236 -28.21 -25.48 -4.59
CA TYR A 236 -27.91 -24.06 -4.68
C TYR A 236 -28.28 -23.47 -6.05
N LYS A 237 -28.94 -22.32 -5.99
CA LYS A 237 -29.43 -21.50 -7.11
C LYS A 237 -28.74 -20.14 -7.18
N HIS A 238 -28.35 -19.57 -6.03
CA HIS A 238 -27.88 -18.20 -5.93
C HIS A 238 -26.63 -18.09 -5.05
N ILE A 239 -25.57 -17.46 -5.55
CA ILE A 239 -24.42 -17.01 -4.75
C ILE A 239 -24.55 -15.49 -4.55
N GLY A 240 -24.55 -15.03 -3.30
CA GLY A 240 -24.63 -13.61 -2.94
C GLY A 240 -23.37 -12.81 -3.24
N SER A 241 -23.44 -11.49 -3.04
CA SER A 241 -22.33 -10.57 -3.33
C SER A 241 -21.14 -10.85 -2.41
N ASP A 242 -19.92 -10.68 -2.89
CA ASP A 242 -18.70 -10.77 -2.06
C ASP A 242 -18.50 -12.13 -1.36
N ALA A 243 -19.29 -13.16 -1.71
CA ALA A 243 -19.50 -14.35 -0.89
C ALA A 243 -18.23 -15.16 -0.61
N PHE A 244 -17.22 -15.09 -1.49
CA PHE A 244 -15.90 -15.71 -1.34
C PHE A 244 -14.75 -14.73 -1.64
N VAL A 245 -15.00 -13.41 -1.62
CA VAL A 245 -13.99 -12.39 -1.98
C VAL A 245 -12.72 -12.49 -1.12
N ASP A 246 -11.57 -12.13 -1.71
CA ASP A 246 -10.25 -12.08 -1.05
C ASP A 246 -9.68 -13.42 -0.53
N ASN A 247 -10.33 -14.55 -0.84
CA ASN A 247 -9.81 -15.88 -0.53
C ASN A 247 -8.70 -16.31 -1.49
N LYS A 248 -7.54 -15.64 -1.37
CA LYS A 248 -6.42 -15.67 -2.32
C LYS A 248 -5.79 -17.04 -2.58
N ASN A 249 -6.00 -18.04 -1.71
CA ASN A 249 -5.52 -19.41 -1.94
C ASN A 249 -6.52 -20.33 -2.67
N ILE A 250 -7.80 -19.95 -2.80
CA ILE A 250 -8.79 -20.79 -3.50
C ILE A 250 -8.47 -20.79 -4.99
N SER A 251 -8.15 -21.96 -5.54
CA SER A 251 -7.73 -22.14 -6.92
C SER A 251 -8.59 -23.11 -7.75
N GLU A 252 -9.49 -23.84 -7.07
CA GLU A 252 -10.49 -24.70 -7.69
C GLU A 252 -11.87 -24.46 -7.03
N ILE A 253 -12.92 -24.29 -7.84
CA ILE A 253 -14.30 -24.26 -7.37
C ILE A 253 -15.20 -25.16 -8.23
N ASN A 254 -16.00 -25.98 -7.55
CA ASN A 254 -17.02 -26.82 -8.17
C ASN A 254 -18.40 -26.19 -7.93
N LEU A 255 -18.96 -25.58 -8.97
CA LEU A 255 -20.31 -25.01 -9.00
C LEU A 255 -21.34 -26.07 -9.41
N PRO A 256 -22.58 -26.04 -8.90
CA PRO A 256 -23.58 -27.06 -9.19
C PRO A 256 -24.41 -26.72 -10.43
N ASP A 257 -24.85 -27.76 -11.16
CA ASP A 257 -25.76 -27.62 -12.30
C ASP A 257 -27.06 -26.87 -11.99
N SER A 258 -27.48 -26.82 -10.73
CA SER A 258 -28.69 -26.11 -10.27
C SER A 258 -28.54 -24.59 -10.21
N LEU A 259 -27.34 -24.04 -10.37
CA LEU A 259 -27.07 -22.61 -10.17
C LEU A 259 -27.75 -21.75 -11.25
N GLU A 260 -28.44 -20.69 -10.81
CA GLU A 260 -29.19 -19.77 -11.65
C GLU A 260 -28.59 -18.36 -11.66
N SER A 261 -27.90 -17.91 -10.60
CA SER A 261 -27.19 -16.63 -10.57
C SER A 261 -25.93 -16.63 -9.69
N ILE A 262 -24.97 -15.81 -10.10
CA ILE A 262 -23.83 -15.36 -9.30
C ILE A 262 -23.93 -13.83 -9.19
N SER A 263 -23.90 -13.28 -7.98
CA SER A 263 -23.95 -11.83 -7.71
C SER A 263 -22.57 -11.16 -7.78
N ASP A 264 -22.55 -9.85 -7.57
CA ASP A 264 -21.39 -8.99 -7.78
C ASP A 264 -20.24 -9.32 -6.81
N TYR A 265 -18.98 -9.19 -7.25
CA TYR A 265 -17.76 -9.53 -6.48
C TYR A 265 -17.68 -10.96 -5.90
N ALA A 266 -18.63 -11.86 -6.18
CA ALA A 266 -18.83 -13.12 -5.46
C ALA A 266 -17.59 -14.04 -5.39
N PHE A 267 -16.72 -14.00 -6.40
CA PHE A 267 -15.45 -14.74 -6.48
C PHE A 267 -14.25 -13.84 -6.85
N ALA A 268 -14.29 -12.55 -6.51
CA ALA A 268 -13.21 -11.61 -6.82
C ALA A 268 -11.95 -11.80 -5.94
N HIS A 269 -10.78 -11.46 -6.48
CA HIS A 269 -9.47 -11.56 -5.79
C HIS A 269 -9.15 -12.96 -5.23
N MET A 270 -9.44 -14.01 -6.02
CA MET A 270 -9.12 -15.41 -5.75
C MET A 270 -8.05 -15.92 -6.72
N SER A 271 -7.57 -17.16 -6.57
CA SER A 271 -6.56 -17.77 -7.45
C SER A 271 -7.16 -18.80 -8.43
N LEU A 272 -8.44 -18.67 -8.80
CA LEU A 272 -9.12 -19.67 -9.65
C LEU A 272 -8.41 -19.81 -11.00
N LYS A 273 -7.90 -21.01 -11.30
CA LYS A 273 -7.18 -21.29 -12.56
C LYS A 273 -8.13 -21.66 -13.70
N HIS A 274 -9.27 -22.26 -13.36
CA HIS A 274 -10.35 -22.60 -14.27
C HIS A 274 -11.70 -22.47 -13.53
N VAL A 275 -12.78 -22.24 -14.27
CA VAL A 275 -14.14 -22.29 -13.74
C VAL A 275 -15.08 -22.93 -14.76
N THR A 276 -15.89 -23.89 -14.31
CA THR A 276 -16.96 -24.49 -15.12
C THR A 276 -18.27 -23.79 -14.79
N LEU A 277 -18.79 -22.99 -15.72
CA LEU A 277 -20.06 -22.27 -15.55
C LEU A 277 -21.24 -23.18 -15.95
N PRO A 278 -22.23 -23.42 -15.06
CA PRO A 278 -23.30 -24.40 -15.30
C PRO A 278 -24.37 -23.89 -16.28
N ASP A 279 -24.92 -24.80 -17.11
CA ASP A 279 -25.88 -24.48 -18.19
C ASP A 279 -27.22 -23.84 -17.74
N ASN A 280 -27.57 -23.93 -16.45
CA ASN A 280 -28.77 -23.26 -15.92
C ASN A 280 -28.56 -21.77 -15.58
N LEU A 281 -27.31 -21.29 -15.54
CA LEU A 281 -26.92 -19.95 -15.12
C LEU A 281 -27.49 -18.85 -16.04
N LYS A 282 -28.15 -17.85 -15.45
CA LYS A 282 -28.87 -16.78 -16.15
C LYS A 282 -28.17 -15.43 -16.07
N THR A 283 -27.51 -15.16 -14.93
CA THR A 283 -26.83 -13.88 -14.66
C THR A 283 -25.50 -14.10 -13.94
N ILE A 284 -24.54 -13.28 -14.30
CA ILE A 284 -23.25 -13.11 -13.62
C ILE A 284 -23.16 -11.63 -13.25
N GLY A 285 -22.79 -11.34 -12.01
CA GLY A 285 -22.71 -9.99 -11.45
C GLY A 285 -21.48 -9.19 -11.89
N GLU A 286 -21.50 -7.91 -11.56
CA GLU A 286 -20.37 -6.99 -11.73
C GLU A 286 -19.14 -7.53 -10.98
N LEU A 287 -17.97 -7.49 -11.61
CA LEU A 287 -16.68 -7.92 -11.01
C LEU A 287 -16.69 -9.36 -10.43
N ALA A 288 -17.67 -10.21 -10.78
CA ALA A 288 -17.92 -11.47 -10.10
C ALA A 288 -16.76 -12.48 -10.12
N PHE A 289 -15.89 -12.44 -11.15
CA PHE A 289 -14.64 -13.21 -11.25
C PHE A 289 -13.42 -12.29 -11.49
N PHE A 290 -13.47 -11.05 -10.99
CA PHE A 290 -12.40 -10.07 -11.13
C PHE A 290 -11.09 -10.54 -10.49
N ASP A 291 -9.97 -10.24 -11.14
CA ASP A 291 -8.60 -10.41 -10.65
C ASP A 291 -8.36 -11.83 -10.09
N ASN A 292 -8.48 -12.77 -11.03
CA ASN A 292 -8.31 -14.20 -10.82
C ASN A 292 -7.21 -14.73 -11.77
N GLN A 293 -7.08 -16.05 -11.91
CA GLN A 293 -6.07 -16.68 -12.77
C GLN A 293 -6.71 -17.55 -13.89
N ILE A 294 -7.98 -17.29 -14.25
CA ILE A 294 -8.77 -18.17 -15.11
C ILE A 294 -8.13 -18.22 -16.50
N THR A 295 -7.69 -19.41 -16.93
CA THR A 295 -6.93 -19.57 -18.18
C THR A 295 -7.48 -20.66 -19.10
N GLY A 296 -7.07 -20.59 -20.37
CA GLY A 296 -7.53 -21.45 -21.45
C GLY A 296 -8.84 -20.97 -22.06
N LYS A 297 -9.81 -21.88 -22.22
CA LYS A 297 -11.13 -21.59 -22.77
C LYS A 297 -12.16 -21.33 -21.66
N LEU A 298 -12.86 -20.20 -21.73
CA LEU A 298 -14.10 -19.98 -20.98
C LEU A 298 -15.30 -20.40 -21.82
N TYR A 299 -16.12 -21.33 -21.32
CA TYR A 299 -17.43 -21.64 -21.88
C TYR A 299 -18.51 -20.81 -21.19
N LEU A 300 -19.30 -20.08 -21.97
CA LEU A 300 -20.40 -19.24 -21.50
C LEU A 300 -21.74 -19.95 -21.72
N PRO A 301 -22.49 -20.28 -20.65
CA PRO A 301 -23.70 -21.11 -20.75
C PRO A 301 -24.85 -20.45 -21.52
N MET A 302 -25.63 -21.29 -22.22
CA MET A 302 -26.60 -20.89 -23.25
C MET A 302 -27.81 -20.03 -22.79
N ARG A 303 -27.88 -19.69 -21.48
CA ARG A 303 -28.99 -18.94 -20.88
C ARG A 303 -28.64 -17.52 -20.47
N LEU A 304 -27.36 -17.13 -20.51
CA LEU A 304 -26.94 -15.77 -20.24
C LEU A 304 -27.52 -14.79 -21.27
N THR A 305 -28.11 -13.70 -20.79
CA THR A 305 -28.62 -12.60 -21.63
C THR A 305 -27.76 -11.34 -21.57
N ARG A 306 -26.92 -11.20 -20.54
CA ARG A 306 -25.96 -10.10 -20.32
C ARG A 306 -24.71 -10.63 -19.61
N LEU A 307 -23.54 -10.08 -19.92
CA LEU A 307 -22.33 -10.24 -19.10
C LEU A 307 -22.00 -8.89 -18.44
N ALA A 308 -22.03 -8.84 -17.11
CA ALA A 308 -21.94 -7.58 -16.37
C ALA A 308 -20.54 -6.93 -16.41
N GLU A 309 -20.49 -5.69 -15.92
CA GLU A 309 -19.32 -4.81 -15.94
C GLU A 309 -18.14 -5.46 -15.20
N ARG A 310 -16.97 -5.44 -15.85
CA ARG A 310 -15.69 -6.03 -15.39
C ARG A 310 -15.78 -7.49 -14.89
N ALA A 311 -16.84 -8.23 -15.23
CA ALA A 311 -17.16 -9.53 -14.61
C ALA A 311 -16.05 -10.60 -14.74
N PHE A 312 -15.20 -10.52 -15.77
CA PHE A 312 -14.02 -11.38 -15.96
C PHE A 312 -12.72 -10.57 -16.11
N LYS A 313 -12.69 -9.28 -15.73
CA LYS A 313 -11.49 -8.43 -15.84
C LYS A 313 -10.30 -9.04 -15.06
N SER A 314 -9.07 -8.83 -15.52
CA SER A 314 -7.85 -9.32 -14.88
C SER A 314 -7.83 -10.85 -14.75
N ASN A 315 -7.80 -11.54 -15.88
CA ASN A 315 -7.69 -13.00 -15.95
C ASN A 315 -6.74 -13.40 -17.08
N HIS A 316 -6.62 -14.71 -17.36
CA HIS A 316 -5.74 -15.24 -18.40
C HIS A 316 -6.53 -15.99 -19.50
N ILE A 317 -7.79 -15.58 -19.76
CA ILE A 317 -8.70 -16.27 -20.68
C ILE A 317 -8.19 -16.07 -22.11
N GLN A 318 -7.92 -17.17 -22.81
CA GLN A 318 -7.34 -17.18 -24.16
C GLN A 318 -8.42 -17.28 -25.25
N THR A 319 -9.52 -17.97 -24.96
CA THR A 319 -10.66 -18.12 -25.89
C THR A 319 -11.99 -18.11 -25.14
N ILE A 320 -13.04 -17.63 -25.81
CA ILE A 320 -14.42 -17.64 -25.30
C ILE A 320 -15.29 -18.47 -26.25
N GLU A 321 -16.10 -19.37 -25.71
CA GLU A 321 -17.10 -20.14 -26.46
C GLU A 321 -18.51 -19.86 -25.93
N PHE A 322 -19.38 -19.34 -26.80
CA PHE A 322 -20.77 -18.99 -26.45
C PHE A 322 -21.71 -20.17 -26.74
N GLY A 323 -22.22 -20.83 -25.70
CA GLY A 323 -23.10 -21.99 -25.80
C GLY A 323 -24.49 -21.72 -26.40
N GLY A 324 -24.85 -20.46 -26.66
CA GLY A 324 -26.10 -20.10 -27.35
C GLY A 324 -26.22 -18.62 -27.70
N ASP A 325 -27.14 -18.31 -28.62
CA ASP A 325 -27.30 -16.98 -29.22
C ASP A 325 -28.28 -16.06 -28.47
N LYS A 326 -28.39 -16.23 -27.15
CA LYS A 326 -29.28 -15.43 -26.28
C LYS A 326 -28.62 -14.20 -25.66
N LEU A 327 -27.29 -14.11 -25.69
CA LEU A 327 -26.55 -12.99 -25.15
C LEU A 327 -26.84 -11.72 -25.94
N LYS A 328 -27.23 -10.64 -25.26
CA LYS A 328 -27.61 -9.35 -25.86
C LYS A 328 -26.61 -8.24 -25.64
N SER A 329 -25.93 -8.21 -24.49
CA SER A 329 -24.86 -7.23 -24.25
C SER A 329 -23.67 -7.79 -23.47
N ILE A 330 -22.51 -7.22 -23.78
CA ILE A 330 -21.27 -7.33 -23.00
C ILE A 330 -21.01 -5.94 -22.43
N GLU A 331 -21.07 -5.80 -21.11
CA GLU A 331 -21.03 -4.50 -20.44
C GLU A 331 -19.57 -3.99 -20.25
N GLU A 332 -19.39 -2.83 -19.60
CA GLU A 332 -18.10 -2.11 -19.57
C GLU A 332 -16.95 -2.97 -19.05
N ALA A 333 -15.81 -2.94 -19.75
CA ALA A 333 -14.57 -3.63 -19.36
C ALA A 333 -14.71 -5.13 -19.01
N CYS A 334 -15.78 -5.81 -19.46
CA CYS A 334 -16.14 -7.17 -19.02
C CYS A 334 -15.02 -8.22 -19.14
N PHE A 335 -14.27 -8.21 -20.25
CA PHE A 335 -13.09 -9.05 -20.51
C PHE A 335 -11.80 -8.22 -20.60
N GLN A 336 -11.74 -7.07 -19.94
CA GLN A 336 -10.53 -6.23 -19.92
C GLN A 336 -9.36 -7.01 -19.29
N ASP A 337 -8.13 -6.74 -19.74
CA ASP A 337 -6.90 -7.30 -19.18
C ASP A 337 -6.94 -8.85 -19.10
N ASN A 338 -7.11 -9.50 -20.27
CA ASN A 338 -7.16 -10.95 -20.47
C ASN A 338 -6.15 -11.41 -21.55
N ALA A 339 -6.22 -12.68 -21.99
CA ALA A 339 -5.32 -13.27 -22.98
C ALA A 339 -5.97 -13.50 -24.38
N LEU A 340 -7.06 -12.78 -24.70
CA LEU A 340 -7.84 -12.97 -25.94
C LEU A 340 -7.13 -12.38 -27.17
N THR A 341 -7.01 -13.16 -28.24
CA THR A 341 -6.51 -12.68 -29.54
C THR A 341 -7.65 -12.36 -30.50
N ASN A 342 -8.56 -13.31 -30.68
CA ASN A 342 -9.81 -13.17 -31.42
C ASN A 342 -10.98 -13.90 -30.72
N VAL A 343 -12.22 -13.49 -31.01
CA VAL A 343 -13.44 -13.97 -30.34
C VAL A 343 -14.55 -14.17 -31.36
N THR A 344 -15.21 -15.33 -31.34
CA THR A 344 -16.37 -15.60 -32.20
C THR A 344 -17.68 -15.22 -31.49
N LEU A 345 -18.23 -14.05 -31.80
CA LEU A 345 -19.47 -13.52 -31.24
C LEU A 345 -20.73 -14.23 -31.78
N PRO A 346 -21.77 -14.43 -30.96
CA PRO A 346 -23.08 -14.87 -31.45
C PRO A 346 -23.76 -13.76 -32.26
N ASP A 347 -24.43 -14.11 -33.37
CA ASP A 347 -25.09 -13.14 -34.25
C ASP A 347 -26.24 -12.36 -33.58
N GLY A 348 -26.77 -12.88 -32.47
CA GLY A 348 -27.83 -12.25 -31.70
C GLY A 348 -27.37 -11.14 -30.74
N LEU A 349 -26.07 -10.82 -30.69
CA LEU A 349 -25.51 -9.80 -29.82
C LEU A 349 -25.88 -8.38 -30.31
N GLU A 350 -26.44 -7.56 -29.42
CA GLU A 350 -26.98 -6.23 -29.76
C GLU A 350 -26.08 -5.08 -29.30
N LYS A 351 -25.24 -5.28 -28.26
CA LYS A 351 -24.33 -4.24 -27.75
C LYS A 351 -23.02 -4.79 -27.19
N ILE A 352 -21.96 -3.98 -27.31
CA ILE A 352 -20.72 -4.09 -26.55
C ILE A 352 -20.43 -2.68 -26.01
N GLU A 353 -20.10 -2.54 -24.73
CA GLU A 353 -19.80 -1.24 -24.10
C GLU A 353 -18.32 -0.84 -24.21
N SER A 354 -17.93 0.26 -23.56
CA SER A 354 -16.54 0.72 -23.47
C SER A 354 -15.61 -0.31 -22.83
N GLU A 355 -14.33 -0.26 -23.21
CA GLU A 355 -13.19 -1.03 -22.69
C GLU A 355 -13.35 -2.57 -22.67
N ALA A 356 -14.45 -3.13 -23.18
CA ALA A 356 -14.90 -4.51 -22.94
C ALA A 356 -13.87 -5.60 -23.31
N PHE A 357 -12.98 -5.33 -24.26
CA PHE A 357 -11.87 -6.19 -24.69
C PHE A 357 -10.49 -5.50 -24.63
N THR A 358 -10.39 -4.31 -24.03
CA THR A 358 -9.12 -3.57 -23.93
C THR A 358 -8.10 -4.30 -23.03
N GLY A 359 -6.80 -4.04 -23.21
CA GLY A 359 -5.71 -4.66 -22.43
C GLY A 359 -5.29 -6.06 -22.90
N ASN A 360 -6.16 -6.78 -23.60
CA ASN A 360 -5.88 -8.09 -24.22
C ASN A 360 -4.71 -8.07 -25.22
N PRO A 361 -4.10 -9.24 -25.53
CA PRO A 361 -3.06 -9.34 -26.55
C PRO A 361 -3.56 -8.93 -27.94
N GLY A 362 -4.78 -9.29 -28.32
CA GLY A 362 -5.30 -9.07 -29.66
C GLY A 362 -4.58 -9.91 -30.72
N ASP A 363 -4.83 -9.63 -31.99
CA ASP A 363 -4.31 -10.43 -33.10
C ASP A 363 -3.09 -9.74 -33.76
N ASP A 364 -1.95 -10.45 -33.84
CA ASP A 364 -0.69 -9.95 -34.42
C ASP A 364 -0.88 -9.43 -35.85
N ASP A 365 -1.70 -10.14 -36.64
CA ASP A 365 -2.05 -9.80 -38.02
C ASP A 365 -2.79 -8.44 -38.13
N TYR A 366 -3.33 -7.92 -37.03
CA TYR A 366 -4.21 -6.76 -36.99
C TYR A 366 -3.76 -5.72 -35.94
N ASN A 367 -2.45 -5.44 -35.90
CA ASN A 367 -1.82 -4.46 -34.99
C ASN A 367 -2.08 -4.70 -33.49
N ASN A 368 -2.35 -5.94 -33.07
CA ASN A 368 -2.66 -6.28 -31.67
C ASN A 368 -4.03 -5.77 -31.17
N TYR A 369 -4.96 -5.44 -32.07
CA TYR A 369 -6.35 -5.23 -31.70
C TYR A 369 -7.07 -6.58 -31.61
N VAL A 370 -8.02 -6.73 -30.67
CA VAL A 370 -8.81 -7.97 -30.58
C VAL A 370 -9.73 -8.07 -31.78
N VAL A 371 -9.73 -9.22 -32.47
CA VAL A 371 -10.56 -9.41 -33.66
C VAL A 371 -11.84 -10.15 -33.31
N LEU A 372 -12.97 -9.47 -33.42
CA LEU A 372 -14.29 -10.00 -33.14
C LEU A 372 -14.96 -10.48 -34.44
N TRP A 373 -15.18 -11.79 -34.55
CA TRP A 373 -15.85 -12.41 -35.69
C TRP A 373 -17.29 -12.77 -35.31
N THR A 374 -18.28 -12.25 -36.01
CA THR A 374 -19.67 -12.74 -35.87
C THR A 374 -19.82 -14.09 -36.57
N LYS A 375 -20.63 -15.02 -36.05
CA LYS A 375 -20.90 -16.33 -36.70
C LYS A 375 -21.34 -16.23 -38.18
N SER A 376 -22.07 -15.18 -38.54
CA SER A 376 -22.52 -14.89 -39.92
C SER A 376 -21.49 -14.19 -40.81
N GLY A 377 -20.37 -13.73 -40.24
CA GLY A 377 -19.39 -12.87 -40.92
C GLY A 377 -19.93 -11.49 -41.31
N GLN A 378 -21.05 -11.04 -40.72
CA GLN A 378 -21.69 -9.74 -40.97
C GLN A 378 -21.91 -9.03 -39.63
N ASN A 379 -21.93 -7.69 -39.61
CA ASN A 379 -22.22 -6.92 -38.38
C ASN A 379 -23.66 -6.37 -38.40
N PRO A 380 -24.72 -7.19 -38.21
CA PRO A 380 -26.10 -6.77 -38.41
C PRO A 380 -26.57 -5.73 -37.39
N HIS A 381 -26.02 -5.77 -36.18
CA HIS A 381 -26.37 -4.87 -35.07
C HIS A 381 -25.50 -3.61 -35.00
N GLN A 382 -24.57 -3.41 -35.97
CA GLN A 382 -23.63 -2.28 -36.00
C GLN A 382 -22.81 -2.15 -34.71
N LEU A 383 -22.40 -3.31 -34.16
CA LEU A 383 -21.54 -3.41 -32.99
C LEU A 383 -20.27 -2.57 -33.21
N VAL A 384 -19.92 -1.78 -32.19
CA VAL A 384 -18.70 -0.98 -32.11
C VAL A 384 -18.26 -0.93 -30.65
N THR A 385 -16.95 -0.96 -30.43
CA THR A 385 -16.25 -0.68 -29.16
C THR A 385 -14.81 -0.32 -29.53
N GLU A 386 -14.08 0.36 -28.65
CA GLU A 386 -12.70 0.76 -28.87
C GLU A 386 -11.71 -0.42 -28.83
N ASN A 387 -10.56 -0.24 -29.50
CA ASN A 387 -9.44 -1.17 -29.50
C ASN A 387 -9.75 -2.61 -29.99
N VAL A 388 -10.77 -2.75 -30.85
CA VAL A 388 -11.09 -4.00 -31.55
C VAL A 388 -11.29 -3.76 -33.05
N TYR A 389 -11.21 -4.82 -33.84
CA TYR A 389 -11.83 -4.87 -35.16
C TYR A 389 -13.00 -5.85 -35.16
N ILE A 390 -14.10 -5.51 -35.84
CA ILE A 390 -15.26 -6.39 -35.96
C ILE A 390 -15.45 -6.77 -37.43
N ASN A 391 -15.31 -8.07 -37.73
CA ASN A 391 -15.24 -8.62 -39.09
C ASN A 391 -14.31 -7.82 -40.05
N PRO A 392 -13.03 -7.57 -39.71
CA PRO A 392 -12.13 -6.78 -40.56
C PRO A 392 -11.94 -7.38 -41.95
N ASP A 393 -11.83 -6.49 -42.95
CA ASP A 393 -11.35 -6.89 -44.27
C ASP A 393 -9.85 -7.20 -44.25
N LYS A 394 -9.40 -8.04 -45.20
CA LYS A 394 -7.99 -8.44 -45.34
C LYS A 394 -7.05 -7.27 -45.67
N SER A 395 -7.54 -6.11 -46.11
CA SER A 395 -6.73 -4.90 -46.26
C SER A 395 -6.33 -4.23 -44.93
N LEU A 396 -6.98 -4.58 -43.81
CA LEU A 396 -6.55 -4.21 -42.45
C LEU A 396 -5.53 -5.21 -41.87
N ARG A 397 -5.25 -6.31 -42.59
CA ARG A 397 -4.21 -7.26 -42.21
C ARG A 397 -2.84 -6.67 -42.55
N HIS A 398 -1.96 -6.59 -41.58
CA HIS A 398 -0.56 -6.25 -41.79
C HIS A 398 0.25 -7.50 -42.12
N GLU A 399 1.27 -7.38 -42.97
CA GLU A 399 2.28 -8.43 -43.09
C GLU A 399 3.06 -8.46 -41.77
N ASN A 400 2.83 -9.51 -40.97
CA ASN A 400 3.47 -9.67 -39.68
C ASN A 400 4.99 -9.70 -39.88
N GLN A 401 5.71 -8.79 -39.22
CA GLN A 401 7.17 -8.89 -39.17
C GLN A 401 7.49 -10.08 -38.28
N ASP A 402 8.34 -11.01 -38.72
CA ASP A 402 8.77 -12.16 -37.92
C ASP A 402 9.44 -11.71 -36.61
N LEU A 403 8.63 -11.49 -35.58
CA LEU A 403 9.08 -11.12 -34.24
C LEU A 403 9.62 -12.38 -33.56
N ASP A 404 10.94 -12.44 -33.40
CA ASP A 404 11.56 -13.46 -32.57
C ASP A 404 11.20 -13.20 -31.10
N TYR A 405 10.07 -13.77 -30.67
CA TYR A 405 9.58 -13.75 -29.30
C TYR A 405 10.56 -14.38 -28.30
N SER A 406 11.51 -15.21 -28.76
CA SER A 406 12.51 -15.84 -27.88
C SER A 406 13.65 -14.90 -27.46
N LYS A 407 13.78 -13.70 -28.06
CA LYS A 407 14.91 -12.79 -27.82
C LYS A 407 14.51 -11.32 -27.76
N TRP A 408 15.20 -10.58 -26.90
CA TRP A 408 15.14 -9.12 -26.83
C TRP A 408 16.22 -8.49 -27.73
N LEU A 409 15.82 -7.45 -28.47
CA LEU A 409 16.64 -6.74 -29.45
C LEU A 409 16.70 -5.25 -29.10
N GLU A 410 17.69 -4.51 -29.65
CA GLU A 410 17.82 -3.06 -29.41
C GLU A 410 16.54 -2.27 -29.79
N GLU A 411 15.73 -2.78 -30.73
CA GLU A 411 14.48 -2.13 -31.18
C GLU A 411 13.23 -2.41 -30.32
N ASP A 412 13.30 -3.34 -29.36
CA ASP A 412 12.18 -3.66 -28.45
C ASP A 412 12.01 -2.62 -27.31
N PHE A 413 12.90 -1.62 -27.24
CA PHE A 413 12.98 -0.66 -26.14
C PHE A 413 12.91 0.80 -26.61
N THR A 414 12.57 1.67 -25.66
CA THR A 414 12.72 3.13 -25.76
C THR A 414 13.95 3.57 -24.95
N TYR A 415 14.55 4.70 -25.35
CA TYR A 415 15.81 5.17 -24.77
C TYR A 415 15.88 6.69 -24.66
N GLN A 416 16.59 7.15 -23.63
CA GLN A 416 17.09 8.52 -23.52
C GLN A 416 18.61 8.48 -23.36
N LYS A 417 19.34 8.63 -24.47
CA LYS A 417 20.81 8.47 -24.55
C LYS A 417 21.27 7.07 -24.09
N ASN A 418 21.85 6.97 -22.89
CA ASN A 418 22.40 5.78 -22.23
C ASN A 418 21.42 5.14 -21.23
N VAL A 419 20.20 5.68 -21.13
CA VAL A 419 19.12 5.21 -20.26
C VAL A 419 18.10 4.43 -21.09
N VAL A 420 17.71 3.23 -20.64
CA VAL A 420 16.52 2.52 -21.16
C VAL A 420 15.28 3.03 -20.44
N THR A 421 14.27 3.50 -21.18
CA THR A 421 13.07 4.17 -20.63
C THR A 421 11.81 3.31 -20.68
N GLY A 422 11.91 2.04 -21.08
CA GLY A 422 10.81 1.08 -21.15
C GLY A 422 10.68 0.42 -22.51
N PHE A 423 9.55 -0.25 -22.77
CA PHE A 423 9.30 -0.95 -24.04
C PHE A 423 8.97 -0.03 -25.22
N SER A 424 9.37 -0.42 -26.43
CA SER A 424 8.80 0.07 -27.69
C SER A 424 7.48 -0.68 -28.01
N THR A 425 6.80 -0.32 -29.10
CA THR A 425 5.63 -1.09 -29.57
C THR A 425 5.95 -2.58 -29.75
N LYS A 426 7.12 -2.93 -30.30
CA LYS A 426 7.57 -4.32 -30.45
C LYS A 426 7.82 -5.00 -29.09
N GLY A 427 8.42 -4.28 -28.13
CA GLY A 427 8.61 -4.81 -26.78
C GLY A 427 7.31 -5.05 -26.03
N LEU A 428 6.28 -4.22 -26.25
CA LEU A 428 4.93 -4.41 -25.70
C LEU A 428 4.22 -5.63 -26.30
N GLN A 429 4.56 -6.03 -27.53
CA GLN A 429 4.14 -7.33 -28.09
C GLN A 429 4.90 -8.46 -27.41
N LYS A 430 6.24 -8.39 -27.36
CA LYS A 430 7.07 -9.46 -26.80
C LYS A 430 6.84 -9.74 -25.32
N VAL A 431 6.62 -8.72 -24.49
CA VAL A 431 6.41 -8.89 -23.03
C VAL A 431 5.14 -9.68 -22.67
N ARG A 432 4.22 -9.88 -23.63
CA ARG A 432 3.04 -10.74 -23.45
C ARG A 432 3.41 -12.23 -23.47
N HIS A 433 4.43 -12.61 -24.26
CA HIS A 433 4.86 -13.99 -24.46
C HIS A 433 6.15 -14.34 -23.72
N ASN A 434 7.05 -13.36 -23.56
CA ASN A 434 8.35 -13.53 -22.93
C ASN A 434 8.43 -12.70 -21.64
N LYS A 435 8.39 -13.38 -20.49
CA LYS A 435 8.47 -12.77 -19.15
C LYS A 435 9.91 -12.70 -18.59
N SER A 436 10.89 -13.17 -19.36
CA SER A 436 12.32 -13.10 -19.04
C SER A 436 12.94 -11.92 -19.79
N LEU A 437 13.06 -10.77 -19.12
CA LEU A 437 13.48 -9.53 -19.75
C LEU A 437 15.00 -9.42 -19.84
N GLU A 438 15.56 -9.33 -21.04
CA GLU A 438 17.01 -9.16 -21.25
C GLU A 438 17.31 -7.74 -21.71
N ILE A 439 17.96 -6.95 -20.85
CA ILE A 439 18.26 -5.54 -21.15
C ILE A 439 19.47 -5.44 -22.10
N PRO A 440 19.38 -4.70 -23.22
CA PRO A 440 20.47 -4.61 -24.19
C PRO A 440 21.65 -3.80 -23.64
N LYS A 441 22.87 -4.30 -23.87
CA LYS A 441 24.12 -3.68 -23.42
C LYS A 441 24.40 -2.31 -24.05
N GLN A 442 23.85 -2.04 -25.24
CA GLN A 442 24.03 -0.80 -25.98
C GLN A 442 22.81 -0.52 -26.86
N HIS A 443 22.67 0.72 -27.31
CA HIS A 443 21.76 1.10 -28.40
C HIS A 443 22.52 1.94 -29.42
N LYS A 444 22.57 1.52 -30.68
CA LYS A 444 23.27 2.25 -31.77
C LYS A 444 24.72 2.64 -31.42
N GLY A 445 25.40 1.79 -30.66
CA GLY A 445 26.78 2.00 -30.18
C GLY A 445 26.93 2.87 -28.92
N ILE A 446 25.84 3.41 -28.35
CA ILE A 446 25.84 4.03 -27.02
C ILE A 446 25.66 2.93 -25.99
N ILE A 447 26.63 2.74 -25.09
CA ILE A 447 26.52 1.76 -24.00
C ILE A 447 25.37 2.17 -23.06
N ILE A 448 24.49 1.21 -22.73
CA ILE A 448 23.45 1.41 -21.74
C ILE A 448 24.06 1.24 -20.34
N THR A 449 23.83 2.24 -19.49
CA THR A 449 24.33 2.26 -18.12
C THR A 449 23.25 2.51 -17.09
N GLU A 450 22.02 2.83 -17.49
CA GLU A 450 20.95 3.21 -16.57
C GLU A 450 19.60 2.65 -17.04
N ILE A 451 18.75 2.33 -16.07
CA ILE A 451 17.33 2.02 -16.29
C ILE A 451 16.53 3.19 -15.75
N GLY A 452 15.61 3.72 -16.55
CA GLY A 452 14.86 4.93 -16.25
C GLY A 452 13.82 4.74 -15.15
N ASP A 453 13.43 5.85 -14.53
CA ASP A 453 12.35 5.87 -13.55
C ASP A 453 11.05 5.40 -14.23
N ASN A 454 10.31 4.47 -13.60
CA ASN A 454 9.11 3.79 -14.09
C ASN A 454 9.26 2.89 -15.34
N ALA A 455 10.48 2.64 -15.87
CA ALA A 455 10.68 2.03 -17.20
C ALA A 455 9.88 0.74 -17.48
N PHE A 456 9.79 -0.16 -16.50
CA PHE A 456 9.04 -1.42 -16.57
C PHE A 456 8.05 -1.56 -15.40
N ARG A 457 7.53 -0.42 -14.91
CA ARG A 457 6.55 -0.34 -13.82
C ARG A 457 5.22 -0.95 -14.26
N ASN A 458 4.66 -1.80 -13.39
CA ASN A 458 3.48 -2.61 -13.67
C ASN A 458 2.30 -2.26 -12.75
N VAL A 459 1.91 -0.98 -12.73
CA VAL A 459 0.87 -0.43 -11.82
C VAL A 459 -0.23 0.26 -12.64
N ASP A 460 -1.49 -0.12 -12.43
CA ASP A 460 -2.65 0.68 -12.84
C ASP A 460 -3.10 1.53 -11.65
N PHE A 461 -2.97 2.85 -11.79
CA PHE A 461 -3.35 3.84 -10.76
C PHE A 461 -4.83 4.25 -10.83
N TYR A 462 -5.55 3.89 -11.89
CA TYR A 462 -6.85 4.48 -12.24
C TYR A 462 -7.89 3.46 -12.69
N ASN A 463 -7.63 2.15 -12.54
CA ASN A 463 -8.43 1.03 -13.06
C ASN A 463 -8.68 1.06 -14.59
N LYS A 464 -7.88 1.82 -15.34
CA LYS A 464 -8.12 2.19 -16.76
C LYS A 464 -7.29 1.40 -17.78
N THR A 465 -6.30 0.63 -17.36
CA THR A 465 -5.66 -0.45 -18.15
C THR A 465 -4.50 -1.04 -17.36
N LEU A 466 -4.59 -2.32 -17.03
CA LEU A 466 -3.42 -3.05 -16.57
C LEU A 466 -2.60 -3.47 -17.79
N ARG A 467 -1.56 -2.69 -18.11
CA ARG A 467 -0.42 -3.21 -18.89
C ARG A 467 0.38 -4.20 -18.04
N LYS A 468 -0.26 -5.32 -17.67
CA LYS A 468 0.26 -6.45 -16.85
C LYS A 468 1.49 -7.07 -17.53
N TYR A 469 2.64 -6.41 -17.34
CA TYR A 469 3.94 -6.84 -17.85
C TYR A 469 4.33 -8.16 -17.19
N ASP A 470 4.05 -8.30 -15.89
CA ASP A 470 4.16 -9.53 -15.11
C ASP A 470 5.51 -10.24 -15.31
N LEU A 471 6.59 -9.46 -15.35
CA LEU A 471 7.95 -9.98 -15.57
C LEU A 471 8.31 -10.97 -14.46
N GLU A 472 8.83 -12.13 -14.83
CA GLU A 472 9.23 -13.21 -13.90
C GLU A 472 10.74 -13.24 -13.64
N GLU A 473 11.53 -12.76 -14.61
CA GLU A 473 12.98 -12.69 -14.57
C GLU A 473 13.45 -11.39 -15.26
N VAL A 474 14.56 -10.79 -14.77
CA VAL A 474 15.25 -9.71 -15.47
C VAL A 474 16.77 -9.97 -15.49
N LYS A 475 17.36 -9.99 -16.69
CA LYS A 475 18.80 -10.12 -16.89
C LYS A 475 19.41 -8.77 -17.24
N LEU A 476 20.38 -8.33 -16.45
CA LEU A 476 21.06 -7.04 -16.63
C LEU A 476 22.44 -7.20 -17.28
N PRO A 477 22.80 -6.36 -18.27
CA PRO A 477 24.16 -6.32 -18.77
C PRO A 477 25.08 -5.71 -17.71
N LEU A 478 26.32 -6.20 -17.63
CA LEU A 478 27.36 -5.78 -16.67
C LEU A 478 27.79 -4.29 -16.75
N THR A 479 27.07 -3.48 -17.53
CA THR A 479 27.28 -2.04 -17.72
C THR A 479 26.26 -1.19 -16.96
N ILE A 480 25.17 -1.76 -16.44
CA ILE A 480 24.19 -1.01 -15.64
C ILE A 480 24.83 -0.54 -14.33
N ARG A 481 24.71 0.76 -14.07
CA ARG A 481 25.23 1.53 -12.93
C ARG A 481 24.11 2.05 -12.03
N LYS A 482 22.91 2.24 -12.58
CA LYS A 482 21.77 2.83 -11.88
C LYS A 482 20.47 2.17 -12.28
N ILE A 483 19.60 1.91 -11.30
CA ILE A 483 18.22 1.45 -11.53
C ILE A 483 17.25 2.53 -11.04
N GLY A 484 16.32 2.88 -11.91
CA GLY A 484 15.34 3.96 -11.74
C GLY A 484 14.33 3.73 -10.62
N ALA A 485 13.72 4.82 -10.16
CA ALA A 485 12.66 4.78 -9.17
C ALA A 485 11.44 4.05 -9.75
N PHE A 486 10.87 3.12 -8.99
CA PHE A 486 9.78 2.23 -9.41
C PHE A 486 10.03 1.45 -10.72
N ALA A 487 11.29 1.29 -11.16
CA ALA A 487 11.63 0.78 -12.49
C ALA A 487 11.05 -0.62 -12.81
N PHE A 488 10.84 -1.47 -11.81
CA PHE A 488 10.27 -2.82 -11.93
C PHE A 488 9.13 -3.09 -10.93
N GLN A 489 8.53 -2.05 -10.33
CA GLN A 489 7.48 -2.22 -9.31
C GLN A 489 6.27 -3.02 -9.84
N SER A 490 5.68 -3.87 -8.99
CA SER A 490 4.45 -4.65 -9.23
C SER A 490 4.57 -5.75 -10.30
N ASN A 491 5.78 -6.27 -10.55
CA ASN A 491 5.98 -7.44 -11.42
C ASN A 491 5.95 -8.75 -10.61
N SER A 492 6.29 -9.88 -11.23
CA SER A 492 6.35 -11.21 -10.60
C SER A 492 7.80 -11.73 -10.46
N LEU A 493 8.78 -10.82 -10.36
CA LEU A 493 10.21 -11.16 -10.36
C LEU A 493 10.55 -12.04 -9.15
N LYS A 494 11.16 -13.21 -9.39
CA LYS A 494 11.52 -14.19 -8.32
C LYS A 494 12.97 -14.09 -7.84
N SER A 495 13.85 -13.51 -8.66
CA SER A 495 15.25 -13.29 -8.33
C SER A 495 15.77 -11.99 -8.94
N PHE A 496 16.83 -11.43 -8.34
CA PHE A 496 17.55 -10.28 -8.87
C PHE A 496 19.07 -10.46 -8.73
N GLU A 497 19.78 -10.47 -9.86
CA GLU A 497 21.24 -10.38 -9.93
C GLU A 497 21.67 -8.95 -10.28
N ALA A 498 22.38 -8.30 -9.36
CA ALA A 498 22.93 -6.96 -9.60
C ALA A 498 24.03 -6.97 -10.66
N SER A 499 23.91 -6.09 -11.66
CA SER A 499 25.01 -5.77 -12.58
C SER A 499 26.29 -5.46 -11.79
N LYS A 500 27.42 -6.03 -12.23
CA LYS A 500 28.74 -5.82 -11.62
C LYS A 500 29.12 -4.36 -11.40
N ASP A 501 28.67 -3.46 -12.29
CA ASP A 501 28.94 -2.02 -12.23
C ASP A 501 27.85 -1.20 -11.52
N LEU A 502 26.83 -1.83 -10.92
CA LEU A 502 25.73 -1.17 -10.22
C LEU A 502 26.24 -0.38 -9.00
N GLU A 503 25.87 0.89 -8.92
CA GLU A 503 26.33 1.86 -7.92
C GLU A 503 25.16 2.43 -7.08
N GLU A 504 23.93 2.43 -7.62
CA GLU A 504 22.71 2.99 -7.02
C GLU A 504 21.43 2.23 -7.44
N ILE A 505 20.58 1.88 -6.47
CA ILE A 505 19.19 1.44 -6.69
C ILE A 505 18.27 2.49 -6.07
N LYS A 506 17.39 3.12 -6.87
CA LYS A 506 16.47 4.18 -6.43
C LYS A 506 15.20 3.63 -5.75
N ASP A 507 14.38 4.57 -5.30
CA ASP A 507 13.20 4.35 -4.47
C ASP A 507 12.14 3.48 -5.17
N GLY A 508 11.57 2.51 -4.45
CA GLY A 508 10.53 1.59 -4.95
C GLY A 508 10.92 0.69 -6.13
N ALA A 509 12.20 0.63 -6.52
CA ALA A 509 12.66 0.02 -7.78
C ALA A 509 12.13 -1.40 -8.04
N PHE A 510 12.09 -2.25 -7.01
CA PHE A 510 11.58 -3.62 -7.04
C PHE A 510 10.43 -3.85 -6.04
N MET A 511 9.74 -2.78 -5.62
CA MET A 511 8.60 -2.87 -4.69
C MET A 511 7.50 -3.78 -5.27
N ASN A 512 6.79 -4.52 -4.41
CA ASN A 512 5.70 -5.41 -4.79
C ASN A 512 6.12 -6.40 -5.88
N ASN A 513 7.08 -7.27 -5.58
CA ASN A 513 7.51 -8.37 -6.44
C ASN A 513 7.47 -9.68 -5.63
N ARG A 514 8.08 -10.75 -6.16
CA ARG A 514 8.13 -12.08 -5.52
C ARG A 514 9.58 -12.50 -5.25
N LEU A 515 10.48 -11.55 -5.02
CA LEU A 515 11.91 -11.82 -4.93
C LEU A 515 12.20 -12.72 -3.74
N GLU A 516 12.65 -13.95 -4.00
CA GLU A 516 13.14 -14.90 -2.98
C GLU A 516 14.67 -14.80 -2.85
N ILE A 517 15.35 -14.58 -3.99
CA ILE A 517 16.82 -14.50 -4.12
C ILE A 517 17.24 -13.08 -4.46
N LEU A 518 18.16 -12.51 -3.66
CA LEU A 518 18.72 -11.18 -3.87
C LEU A 518 20.26 -11.24 -3.88
N GLU A 519 20.87 -10.97 -5.04
CA GLU A 519 22.32 -10.84 -5.16
C GLU A 519 22.72 -9.38 -5.44
N LEU A 520 23.27 -8.70 -4.44
CA LEU A 520 23.78 -7.33 -4.52
C LEU A 520 25.31 -7.32 -4.76
N ASN A 521 25.82 -6.27 -5.40
CA ASN A 521 27.23 -6.19 -5.83
C ASN A 521 28.09 -5.22 -4.98
N GLU A 522 29.40 -5.46 -4.95
CA GLU A 522 30.43 -4.73 -4.16
C GLU A 522 30.72 -3.28 -4.59
N LYS A 523 29.83 -2.66 -5.36
CA LYS A 523 29.87 -1.23 -5.71
C LYS A 523 28.61 -0.47 -5.31
N LEU A 524 27.54 -1.16 -4.93
CA LEU A 524 26.28 -0.54 -4.52
C LEU A 524 26.51 0.32 -3.28
N THR A 525 26.28 1.63 -3.39
CA THR A 525 26.46 2.58 -2.27
C THR A 525 25.14 2.92 -1.58
N THR A 526 24.05 2.90 -2.34
CA THR A 526 22.75 3.45 -1.93
C THR A 526 21.63 2.51 -2.34
N ILE A 527 20.80 2.14 -1.36
CA ILE A 527 19.52 1.45 -1.55
C ILE A 527 18.41 2.45 -1.22
N GLY A 528 17.54 2.75 -2.18
CA GLY A 528 16.47 3.72 -2.07
C GLY A 528 15.36 3.33 -1.09
N ASP A 529 14.47 4.30 -0.85
CA ASP A 529 13.32 4.13 0.02
C ASP A 529 12.31 3.16 -0.63
N ALA A 530 11.78 2.19 0.12
CA ALA A 530 10.91 1.09 -0.33
C ALA A 530 11.47 0.21 -1.48
N ALA A 531 12.78 0.27 -1.77
CA ALA A 531 13.39 -0.36 -2.95
C ALA A 531 13.05 -1.86 -3.16
N PHE A 532 12.87 -2.63 -2.07
CA PHE A 532 12.47 -4.04 -2.07
C PHE A 532 11.26 -4.31 -1.16
N HIS A 533 10.45 -3.29 -0.84
CA HIS A 533 9.25 -3.43 0.01
C HIS A 533 8.20 -4.35 -0.65
N ILE A 534 7.61 -5.28 0.11
CA ILE A 534 6.66 -6.30 -0.38
C ILE A 534 7.34 -7.24 -1.37
N ASN A 535 8.06 -8.22 -0.82
CA ASN A 535 8.77 -9.28 -1.54
C ASN A 535 8.84 -10.55 -0.64
N HIS A 536 9.67 -11.53 -0.97
CA HIS A 536 9.79 -12.81 -0.25
C HIS A 536 11.25 -13.14 0.14
N ILE A 537 12.10 -12.11 0.32
CA ILE A 537 13.57 -12.28 0.43
C ILE A 537 13.90 -12.97 1.76
N TYR A 538 14.34 -14.23 1.69
CA TYR A 538 14.61 -15.06 2.87
C TYR A 538 15.82 -14.59 3.70
N ALA A 539 16.86 -14.07 3.04
CA ALA A 539 18.09 -13.58 3.67
C ALA A 539 18.60 -12.32 2.98
N ILE A 540 18.86 -11.27 3.74
CA ILE A 540 19.33 -9.98 3.25
C ILE A 540 20.83 -9.87 3.50
N VAL A 541 21.62 -9.75 2.44
CA VAL A 541 23.07 -9.53 2.50
C VAL A 541 23.39 -8.13 1.99
N ILE A 542 24.01 -7.30 2.85
CA ILE A 542 24.40 -5.92 2.55
C ILE A 542 25.90 -5.88 2.22
N PRO A 543 26.31 -5.56 0.97
CA PRO A 543 27.71 -5.50 0.55
C PRO A 543 28.58 -4.49 1.30
N GLU A 544 29.91 -4.64 1.21
CA GLU A 544 30.88 -3.77 1.90
C GLU A 544 30.76 -2.27 1.52
N SER A 545 30.18 -1.95 0.37
CA SER A 545 30.12 -0.61 -0.22
C SER A 545 28.94 0.25 0.25
N VAL A 546 27.90 -0.35 0.85
CA VAL A 546 26.64 0.33 1.16
C VAL A 546 26.81 1.32 2.32
N GLN A 547 26.34 2.55 2.09
CA GLN A 547 26.38 3.68 3.05
C GLN A 547 24.98 4.08 3.53
N LYS A 548 23.98 4.07 2.64
CA LYS A 548 22.57 4.38 2.97
C LYS A 548 21.65 3.21 2.61
N ILE A 549 20.77 2.85 3.55
CA ILE A 549 19.58 2.02 3.33
C ILE A 549 18.34 2.89 3.57
N GLY A 550 17.42 2.94 2.61
CA GLY A 550 16.26 3.82 2.62
C GLY A 550 15.12 3.45 3.60
N ARG A 551 14.16 4.36 3.74
CA ARG A 551 12.91 4.16 4.49
C ARG A 551 12.14 2.98 3.94
N SER A 552 11.65 2.05 4.77
CA SER A 552 10.95 0.82 4.35
C SER A 552 11.69 -0.09 3.35
N ALA A 553 13.00 0.08 3.12
CA ALA A 553 13.71 -0.53 1.98
C ALA A 553 13.55 -2.06 1.83
N PHE A 554 13.48 -2.79 2.95
CA PHE A 554 13.28 -4.25 3.01
C PHE A 554 12.05 -4.63 3.87
N ARG A 555 11.08 -3.71 4.02
CA ARG A 555 9.83 -3.96 4.76
C ARG A 555 9.06 -5.12 4.12
N GLN A 556 8.37 -5.94 4.93
CA GLN A 556 7.47 -7.01 4.46
C GLN A 556 8.15 -7.96 3.45
N ASN A 557 9.21 -8.63 3.89
CA ASN A 557 9.93 -9.65 3.10
C ASN A 557 9.88 -11.06 3.70
N GLY A 558 9.66 -11.20 5.02
CA GLY A 558 9.78 -12.48 5.72
C GLY A 558 11.24 -12.91 5.97
N ALA A 559 12.20 -11.98 5.84
CA ALA A 559 13.63 -12.27 5.99
C ALA A 559 13.96 -12.81 7.38
N GLN A 560 14.62 -13.96 7.47
CA GLN A 560 15.09 -14.56 8.72
C GLN A 560 16.51 -14.14 9.10
N ASN A 561 17.31 -13.71 8.12
CA ASN A 561 18.72 -13.35 8.29
C ASN A 561 19.01 -11.96 7.69
N LEU A 562 19.77 -11.15 8.42
CA LEU A 562 20.33 -9.88 7.95
C LEU A 562 21.84 -9.86 8.23
N ILE A 563 22.66 -9.77 7.18
CA ILE A 563 24.12 -9.85 7.27
C ILE A 563 24.74 -8.60 6.62
N PHE A 564 25.57 -7.88 7.38
CA PHE A 564 26.38 -6.78 6.86
C PHE A 564 27.81 -7.26 6.59
N MET A 565 28.29 -7.13 5.36
CA MET A 565 29.64 -7.58 4.97
C MET A 565 30.74 -6.55 5.30
N GLY A 566 30.38 -5.30 5.59
CA GLY A 566 31.32 -4.23 5.96
C GLY A 566 30.74 -3.26 7.01
N ASP A 567 31.52 -2.24 7.36
CA ASP A 567 31.25 -1.29 8.46
C ASP A 567 30.85 0.14 8.01
N LYS A 568 30.42 0.29 6.75
CA LYS A 568 30.19 1.60 6.11
C LYS A 568 28.77 2.15 6.23
N VAL A 569 27.83 1.45 6.88
CA VAL A 569 26.44 1.93 6.97
C VAL A 569 26.35 3.13 7.91
N GLU A 570 26.15 4.31 7.32
CA GLU A 570 26.04 5.60 8.01
C GLU A 570 24.57 5.96 8.31
N SER A 571 23.63 5.46 7.50
CA SER A 571 22.21 5.78 7.61
C SER A 571 21.32 4.58 7.31
N LEU A 572 20.43 4.29 8.25
CA LEU A 572 19.21 3.51 8.04
C LEU A 572 18.02 4.48 7.95
N GLY A 573 17.00 4.12 7.18
CA GLY A 573 15.70 4.80 7.16
C GLY A 573 14.72 4.20 8.18
N GLU A 574 13.64 4.96 8.46
CA GLU A 574 12.50 4.45 9.25
C GLU A 574 11.92 3.18 8.63
N MET A 575 11.40 2.26 9.44
CA MET A 575 10.77 1.01 8.99
C MET A 575 11.65 0.11 8.08
N ALA A 576 12.96 0.34 7.96
CA ALA A 576 13.81 -0.27 6.91
C ALA A 576 13.72 -1.81 6.84
N PHE A 577 13.52 -2.49 7.97
CA PHE A 577 13.36 -3.95 8.08
C PHE A 577 12.07 -4.35 8.82
N LEU A 578 11.06 -3.47 8.89
CA LEU A 578 9.74 -3.70 9.51
C LEU A 578 9.02 -4.92 8.89
N SER A 579 8.35 -5.72 9.72
CA SER A 579 7.56 -6.90 9.30
C SER A 579 8.42 -7.94 8.56
N ASN A 580 9.33 -8.56 9.32
CA ASN A 580 10.20 -9.64 8.85
C ASN A 580 10.25 -10.76 9.92
N ALA A 581 11.18 -11.71 9.78
CA ALA A 581 11.32 -12.86 10.67
C ALA A 581 12.72 -12.94 11.30
N LEU A 582 13.40 -11.80 11.47
CA LEU A 582 14.79 -11.75 11.95
C LEU A 582 14.84 -12.24 13.41
N GLU A 583 15.56 -13.33 13.69
CA GLU A 583 15.73 -13.84 15.06
C GLU A 583 16.88 -13.17 15.82
N ARG A 584 17.90 -12.68 15.10
CA ARG A 584 19.09 -12.04 15.67
C ARG A 584 19.55 -10.87 14.81
N LEU A 585 20.20 -9.90 15.43
CA LEU A 585 20.72 -8.70 14.78
C LEU A 585 22.09 -8.33 15.35
N ASP A 586 23.14 -8.39 14.53
CA ASP A 586 24.46 -7.88 14.87
C ASP A 586 24.77 -6.59 14.09
N LEU A 587 24.87 -5.48 14.82
CA LEU A 587 25.29 -4.18 14.31
C LEU A 587 26.63 -3.71 14.89
N SER A 588 27.38 -4.59 15.60
CA SER A 588 28.65 -4.26 16.25
C SER A 588 29.71 -3.72 15.28
N ALA A 589 29.65 -4.14 14.01
CA ALA A 589 30.50 -3.64 12.94
C ALA A 589 30.21 -2.17 12.58
N GLN A 590 28.96 -1.69 12.71
CA GLN A 590 28.49 -0.41 12.13
C GLN A 590 28.90 0.81 12.98
N LYS A 591 30.21 1.08 13.05
CA LYS A 591 30.84 2.12 13.87
C LYS A 591 30.34 3.56 13.58
N GLN A 592 29.71 3.79 12.43
CA GLN A 592 29.18 5.09 12.03
C GLN A 592 27.67 5.27 12.35
N LEU A 593 26.96 4.19 12.68
CA LEU A 593 25.50 4.21 12.87
C LEU A 593 25.13 4.80 14.24
N GLY A 594 24.87 6.11 14.27
CA GLY A 594 24.55 6.87 15.48
C GLY A 594 23.11 6.75 15.98
N GLU A 595 22.17 6.25 15.18
CA GLU A 595 20.75 6.16 15.53
C GLU A 595 20.10 4.88 14.97
N ILE A 596 19.25 4.22 15.76
CA ILE A 596 18.27 3.25 15.24
C ILE A 596 16.94 4.02 15.04
N PRO A 597 16.46 4.20 13.80
CA PRO A 597 15.32 5.06 13.49
C PRO A 597 13.97 4.42 13.81
N VAL A 598 12.88 5.19 13.65
CA VAL A 598 11.51 4.80 13.98
C VAL A 598 11.13 3.47 13.33
N GLN A 599 10.60 2.53 14.11
CA GLN A 599 10.13 1.21 13.66
C GLN A 599 11.15 0.37 12.85
N ALA A 600 12.46 0.69 12.88
CA ALA A 600 13.47 0.11 11.97
C ALA A 600 13.50 -1.42 11.91
N PHE A 601 13.33 -2.07 13.06
CA PHE A 601 13.33 -3.52 13.26
C PHE A 601 12.06 -3.98 14.01
N SER A 602 10.97 -3.22 13.90
CA SER A 602 9.67 -3.57 14.48
C SER A 602 9.05 -4.77 13.77
N ASP A 603 8.15 -5.51 14.44
CA ASP A 603 7.42 -6.65 13.90
C ASP A 603 8.37 -7.72 13.32
N ASN A 604 9.16 -8.32 14.20
CA ASN A 604 10.20 -9.29 13.90
C ASN A 604 10.27 -10.38 15.00
N ALA A 605 11.25 -11.29 14.93
CA ALA A 605 11.42 -12.39 15.87
C ALA A 605 12.62 -12.21 16.83
N LEU A 606 13.14 -10.97 16.99
CA LEU A 606 14.46 -10.73 17.56
C LEU A 606 14.53 -11.17 19.03
N ARG A 607 15.44 -12.11 19.32
CA ARG A 607 15.81 -12.57 20.67
C ARG A 607 17.14 -12.00 21.15
N GLU A 608 18.00 -11.60 20.21
CA GLU A 608 19.36 -11.10 20.47
C GLU A 608 19.66 -9.90 19.56
N VAL A 609 20.08 -8.78 20.15
CA VAL A 609 20.49 -7.55 19.44
C VAL A 609 21.82 -7.06 19.99
N ILE A 610 22.83 -6.97 19.13
CA ILE A 610 24.14 -6.36 19.43
C ILE A 610 24.18 -4.97 18.80
N LEU A 611 24.12 -3.94 19.64
CA LEU A 611 24.01 -2.54 19.20
C LEU A 611 25.32 -1.96 18.62
N PRO A 612 25.27 -0.92 17.76
CA PRO A 612 26.45 -0.22 17.28
C PRO A 612 27.26 0.41 18.42
N PRO A 613 28.61 0.38 18.36
CA PRO A 613 29.46 0.89 19.44
C PRO A 613 29.42 2.42 19.61
N ALA A 614 28.93 3.16 18.61
CA ALA A 614 28.80 4.62 18.61
C ALA A 614 27.34 5.10 18.69
N LEU A 615 26.39 4.20 18.96
CA LEU A 615 24.96 4.52 18.98
C LEU A 615 24.64 5.58 20.05
N GLN A 616 23.86 6.61 19.68
CA GLN A 616 23.46 7.73 20.54
C GLN A 616 21.98 7.67 20.93
N SER A 617 21.13 7.12 20.03
CA SER A 617 19.67 7.11 20.15
C SER A 617 19.03 5.81 19.62
N ILE A 618 18.00 5.34 20.32
CA ILE A 618 17.01 4.37 19.82
C ILE A 618 15.66 5.07 19.77
N ARG A 619 14.98 5.01 18.63
CA ARG A 619 13.73 5.76 18.36
C ARG A 619 12.44 5.01 18.67
N GLU A 620 11.36 5.76 18.55
CA GLU A 620 9.98 5.34 18.74
C GLU A 620 9.71 4.00 18.02
N GLU A 621 9.22 3.02 18.78
CA GLU A 621 8.89 1.66 18.32
C GLU A 621 10.02 0.89 17.58
N ALA A 622 11.28 1.31 17.67
CA ALA A 622 12.39 0.79 16.84
C ALA A 622 12.57 -0.74 16.87
N PHE A 623 12.28 -1.38 18.01
CA PHE A 623 12.32 -2.83 18.23
C PHE A 623 10.98 -3.37 18.77
N LYS A 624 9.87 -2.66 18.53
CA LYS A 624 8.54 -3.07 18.96
C LYS A 624 8.14 -4.43 18.39
N LYS A 625 7.36 -5.23 19.12
CA LYS A 625 6.82 -6.52 18.66
C LYS A 625 7.92 -7.49 18.21
N ASN A 626 8.68 -7.96 19.19
CA ASN A 626 9.86 -8.83 19.07
C ASN A 626 9.92 -9.76 20.31
N HIS A 627 11.01 -10.51 20.49
CA HIS A 627 11.19 -11.48 21.57
C HIS A 627 12.34 -11.13 22.53
N LEU A 628 12.63 -9.83 22.73
CA LEU A 628 13.72 -9.38 23.58
C LEU A 628 13.36 -9.51 25.07
N LYS A 629 14.25 -10.11 25.85
CA LYS A 629 14.21 -10.08 27.33
C LYS A 629 15.20 -9.07 27.92
N GLU A 630 16.35 -8.90 27.28
CA GLU A 630 17.40 -7.97 27.69
C GLU A 630 18.05 -7.27 26.49
N LEU A 631 18.68 -6.12 26.75
CA LEU A 631 19.42 -5.35 25.76
C LEU A 631 20.67 -4.73 26.41
N ASN A 632 21.83 -4.93 25.81
CA ASN A 632 23.09 -4.35 26.30
C ASN A 632 23.34 -3.00 25.61
N ALA A 633 23.24 -1.91 26.38
CA ALA A 633 23.43 -0.55 25.87
C ALA A 633 24.91 -0.25 25.54
N SER A 634 25.16 0.45 24.44
CA SER A 634 26.49 1.00 24.15
C SER A 634 26.87 2.11 25.15
N SER A 635 28.17 2.36 25.32
CA SER A 635 28.66 3.37 26.26
C SER A 635 28.34 4.82 25.86
N THR A 636 27.91 5.03 24.62
CA THR A 636 27.46 6.31 24.06
C THR A 636 25.95 6.50 24.06
N LEU A 637 25.16 5.46 24.37
CA LEU A 637 23.71 5.50 24.25
C LEU A 637 23.10 6.49 25.24
N SER A 638 22.54 7.58 24.72
CA SER A 638 22.07 8.74 25.50
C SER A 638 20.54 8.86 25.54
N TYR A 639 19.83 8.20 24.62
CA TYR A 639 18.38 8.27 24.50
C TYR A 639 17.78 6.94 24.03
N ILE A 640 16.67 6.53 24.64
CA ILE A 640 15.79 5.47 24.17
C ILE A 640 14.36 6.04 24.26
N ALA A 641 13.59 5.98 23.17
CA ALA A 641 12.19 6.39 23.21
C ALA A 641 11.36 5.48 24.13
N PHE A 642 10.38 6.03 24.85
CA PHE A 642 9.64 5.33 25.91
C PHE A 642 8.93 4.04 25.44
N ASN A 643 8.56 3.98 24.16
CA ASN A 643 7.90 2.85 23.48
C ASN A 643 8.82 2.07 22.52
N ALA A 644 10.14 2.27 22.57
CA ALA A 644 11.09 1.66 21.62
C ALA A 644 11.13 0.12 21.66
N LEU A 645 10.71 -0.47 22.79
CA LEU A 645 10.80 -1.90 23.12
C LEU A 645 9.43 -2.48 23.51
N ASP A 646 8.34 -1.85 23.09
CA ASP A 646 6.98 -2.30 23.36
C ASP A 646 6.67 -3.67 22.73
N GLU A 647 5.66 -4.38 23.26
CA GLU A 647 5.21 -5.70 22.75
C GLU A 647 6.35 -6.75 22.66
N ASN A 648 7.31 -6.73 23.59
CA ASN A 648 8.39 -7.73 23.68
C ASN A 648 8.14 -8.78 24.79
N ASP A 649 8.75 -9.98 24.66
CA ASP A 649 8.68 -11.08 25.65
C ASP A 649 8.99 -10.61 27.09
N GLY A 650 10.02 -9.77 27.24
CA GLY A 650 10.45 -9.18 28.51
C GLY A 650 11.01 -10.17 29.53
N ASP A 651 11.59 -9.65 30.61
CA ASP A 651 12.13 -10.45 31.70
C ASP A 651 11.05 -10.84 32.72
N ASP A 652 11.02 -12.12 33.11
CA ASP A 652 10.01 -12.71 33.97
C ASP A 652 10.09 -12.24 35.44
N TYR A 653 11.25 -11.75 35.89
CA TYR A 653 11.44 -11.16 37.22
C TYR A 653 11.03 -9.68 37.26
N PHE A 654 10.98 -9.01 36.11
CA PHE A 654 10.77 -7.57 35.98
C PHE A 654 9.45 -7.21 35.26
N ASP A 655 8.36 -7.87 35.62
CA ASP A 655 6.99 -7.51 35.17
C ASP A 655 6.85 -7.53 33.63
N LYS A 656 7.51 -8.51 32.97
CA LYS A 656 7.57 -8.67 31.51
C LYS A 656 8.13 -7.44 30.77
N LYS A 657 9.06 -6.71 31.41
CA LYS A 657 9.75 -5.57 30.80
C LYS A 657 11.15 -5.96 30.31
N VAL A 658 11.58 -5.37 29.20
CA VAL A 658 12.93 -5.59 28.66
C VAL A 658 13.97 -4.96 29.60
N VAL A 659 14.98 -5.72 30.01
CA VAL A 659 16.05 -5.25 30.91
C VAL A 659 17.19 -4.64 30.10
N VAL A 660 17.28 -3.32 30.08
CA VAL A 660 18.39 -2.59 29.48
C VAL A 660 19.54 -2.53 30.50
N LYS A 661 20.68 -3.12 30.14
CA LYS A 661 21.90 -3.18 30.96
C LYS A 661 22.90 -2.15 30.45
N THR A 662 23.49 -1.33 31.33
CA THR A 662 24.51 -0.33 30.94
C THR A 662 25.86 -0.60 31.61
N VAL A 663 26.86 -0.90 30.78
CA VAL A 663 28.27 -1.04 31.17
C VAL A 663 29.02 0.21 30.71
N ASP A 664 29.68 0.90 31.64
CA ASP A 664 30.48 2.10 31.42
C ASP A 664 29.80 3.24 30.60
N ASN A 665 28.46 3.27 30.57
CA ASN A 665 27.71 4.29 29.85
C ASN A 665 27.89 5.69 30.48
N LEU A 666 28.27 6.65 29.63
CA LEU A 666 28.52 8.05 29.96
C LEU A 666 27.24 8.83 30.29
N HIS A 667 26.08 8.32 29.89
CA HIS A 667 24.79 8.99 29.98
C HIS A 667 23.77 8.21 30.83
N PRO A 668 23.03 8.89 31.74
CA PRO A 668 22.00 8.23 32.53
C PRO A 668 20.70 8.11 31.72
N LEU A 669 20.40 6.90 31.26
CA LEU A 669 19.15 6.57 30.56
C LEU A 669 17.93 6.52 31.50
N ALA A 670 16.74 6.58 30.90
CA ALA A 670 15.44 6.51 31.57
C ALA A 670 14.74 5.16 31.34
N ASP A 671 13.90 4.75 32.29
CA ASP A 671 12.94 3.67 32.08
C ASP A 671 11.89 4.07 31.03
N GLY A 672 11.40 3.12 30.25
CA GLY A 672 10.28 3.30 29.33
C GLY A 672 8.96 2.83 29.93
N ASP A 673 8.00 2.46 29.08
CA ASP A 673 6.76 1.81 29.53
C ASP A 673 6.94 0.29 29.64
N HIS A 674 7.51 -0.35 28.61
CA HIS A 674 7.77 -1.81 28.59
C HIS A 674 9.26 -2.18 28.69
N PHE A 675 10.13 -1.25 29.09
CA PHE A 675 11.53 -1.53 29.42
C PHE A 675 12.00 -0.75 30.65
N ILE A 676 13.05 -1.25 31.29
CA ILE A 676 13.69 -0.66 32.48
C ILE A 676 15.21 -0.67 32.34
N VAL A 677 15.89 0.30 32.95
CA VAL A 677 17.35 0.45 32.85
C VAL A 677 18.03 0.24 34.20
N ASP A 678 18.95 -0.72 34.24
CA ASP A 678 19.75 -1.09 35.42
C ASP A 678 18.92 -1.10 36.75
N PRO A 679 17.87 -1.92 36.89
CA PRO A 679 16.93 -1.85 38.03
C PRO A 679 17.58 -1.93 39.43
N THR A 680 18.75 -2.56 39.54
CA THR A 680 19.53 -2.68 40.79
C THR A 680 20.39 -1.45 41.11
N LYS A 681 20.57 -0.52 40.16
CA LYS A 681 21.45 0.65 40.22
C LYS A 681 20.71 1.83 40.85
N LEU A 682 20.60 1.78 42.17
CA LEU A 682 19.87 2.79 42.96
C LEU A 682 20.45 4.21 42.80
N SER A 683 19.56 5.19 42.77
CA SER A 683 19.90 6.61 42.72
C SER A 683 20.57 7.07 44.02
N LYS A 684 21.71 7.75 43.91
CA LYS A 684 22.45 8.30 45.06
C LYS A 684 21.85 9.60 45.63
N THR A 685 21.03 10.31 44.85
CA THR A 685 20.44 11.62 45.21
C THR A 685 19.09 11.85 44.52
N THR A 686 18.24 12.67 45.14
CA THR A 686 16.93 13.12 44.62
C THR A 686 16.92 14.61 44.22
N THR A 687 18.07 15.29 44.30
CA THR A 687 18.22 16.74 44.10
C THR A 687 17.80 17.25 42.72
N ASP A 688 17.78 16.40 41.70
CA ASP A 688 17.27 16.78 40.37
C ASP A 688 15.73 16.75 40.31
N ILE A 689 15.09 15.84 41.05
CA ILE A 689 13.65 15.87 41.29
C ILE A 689 13.28 17.13 42.08
N GLU A 690 14.06 17.51 43.10
CA GLU A 690 13.87 18.75 43.87
C GLU A 690 13.88 20.01 42.99
N LYS A 691 14.82 20.10 42.04
CA LYS A 691 14.91 21.21 41.07
C LYS A 691 13.66 21.29 40.19
N ILE A 692 13.18 20.14 39.70
CA ILE A 692 12.01 20.05 38.83
C ILE A 692 10.74 20.39 39.60
N LEU A 693 10.52 19.79 40.77
CA LEU A 693 9.38 20.11 41.64
C LEU A 693 9.34 21.60 42.00
N LYS A 694 10.49 22.19 42.34
CA LYS A 694 10.58 23.64 42.59
C LYS A 694 10.22 24.47 41.36
N ARG A 695 10.57 24.04 40.14
CA ARG A 695 10.17 24.70 38.88
C ARG A 695 8.67 24.54 38.60
N ILE A 696 8.08 23.40 38.94
CA ILE A 696 6.64 23.11 38.80
C ILE A 696 5.80 23.90 39.84
N ASP A 697 6.26 23.99 41.09
CA ASP A 697 5.62 24.77 42.16
C ASP A 697 5.72 26.30 41.93
N GLN A 698 6.60 26.73 41.02
CA GLN A 698 6.78 28.13 40.59
C GLN A 698 6.08 28.48 39.27
N LEU A 699 5.28 27.56 38.68
CA LEU A 699 4.57 27.84 37.44
C LEU A 699 3.45 28.88 37.62
N PRO A 700 3.21 29.77 36.63
CA PRO A 700 2.09 30.69 36.64
C PRO A 700 0.81 29.95 36.21
N TYR A 701 0.29 29.07 37.08
CA TYR A 701 -0.88 28.21 36.78
C TYR A 701 -2.08 28.95 36.18
N GLN A 702 -2.31 30.21 36.56
CA GLN A 702 -3.41 31.05 36.04
C GLN A 702 -3.26 31.45 34.55
N GLU A 703 -2.10 31.23 33.95
CA GLU A 703 -1.83 31.44 32.52
C GLU A 703 -1.90 30.14 31.69
N LEU A 704 -2.07 28.98 32.34
CA LEU A 704 -2.04 27.65 31.72
C LEU A 704 -3.45 27.07 31.55
N ARG A 705 -3.64 26.19 30.56
CA ARG A 705 -4.91 25.46 30.36
C ARG A 705 -5.23 24.57 31.57
N GLN A 706 -6.51 24.37 31.90
CA GLN A 706 -6.93 23.59 33.07
C GLN A 706 -6.38 22.15 33.05
N THR A 707 -6.33 21.52 31.87
CA THR A 707 -5.73 20.19 31.66
C THR A 707 -4.26 20.17 32.04
N THR A 708 -3.45 21.11 31.52
CA THR A 708 -2.04 21.28 31.85
C THR A 708 -1.81 21.64 33.33
N GLN A 709 -2.71 22.43 33.94
CA GLN A 709 -2.68 22.68 35.39
C GLN A 709 -2.90 21.41 36.22
N THR A 710 -3.70 20.46 35.75
CA THR A 710 -3.91 19.16 36.42
C THR A 710 -2.70 18.25 36.21
N GLN A 711 -2.23 18.10 34.97
CA GLN A 711 -1.04 17.34 34.60
C GLN A 711 0.19 17.69 35.45
N PHE A 712 0.48 18.98 35.64
CA PHE A 712 1.60 19.41 36.48
C PHE A 712 1.39 19.13 37.98
N LYS A 713 0.15 19.09 38.49
CA LYS A 713 -0.13 18.72 39.89
C LYS A 713 0.06 17.22 40.12
N GLU A 714 -0.40 16.40 39.18
CA GLU A 714 -0.24 14.93 39.20
C GLU A 714 1.24 14.54 39.12
N MET A 715 1.96 15.14 38.17
CA MET A 715 3.42 15.04 38.06
C MET A 715 4.13 15.50 39.34
N ALA A 716 3.70 16.61 39.95
CA ALA A 716 4.28 17.06 41.22
C ALA A 716 3.92 16.17 42.42
N ALA A 717 2.86 15.37 42.35
CA ALA A 717 2.57 14.33 43.34
C ALA A 717 3.49 13.11 43.11
N ALA A 718 3.59 12.63 41.88
CA ALA A 718 4.48 11.53 41.50
C ALA A 718 5.95 11.80 41.88
N GLY A 719 6.48 12.98 41.56
CA GLY A 719 7.84 13.37 41.94
C GLY A 719 8.07 13.37 43.47
N ARG A 720 7.08 13.80 44.26
CA ARG A 720 7.17 13.76 45.74
C ARG A 720 7.11 12.33 46.30
N ILE A 721 6.42 11.42 45.64
CA ILE A 721 6.45 9.99 45.97
C ILE A 721 7.86 9.45 45.69
N LEU A 722 8.44 9.71 44.50
CA LEU A 722 9.80 9.28 44.15
C LEU A 722 10.86 9.82 45.13
N GLN A 723 10.72 11.05 45.64
CA GLN A 723 11.62 11.60 46.67
C GLN A 723 11.66 10.79 47.98
N THR A 724 10.58 10.08 48.32
CA THR A 724 10.47 9.28 49.55
C THR A 724 10.73 7.78 49.32
N LYS A 725 10.90 7.34 48.06
CA LYS A 725 11.15 5.94 47.71
C LYS A 725 12.55 5.49 48.14
N LYS A 726 12.62 4.67 49.20
CA LYS A 726 13.87 4.11 49.76
C LYS A 726 14.76 3.44 48.70
N ASN A 727 14.16 2.71 47.76
CA ASN A 727 14.83 2.00 46.68
C ASN A 727 14.42 2.64 45.33
N LEU A 728 14.79 3.89 45.09
CA LEU A 728 14.60 4.58 43.82
C LEU A 728 15.67 4.13 42.81
N SER A 729 15.28 3.55 41.67
CA SER A 729 16.23 3.23 40.60
C SER A 729 16.77 4.51 39.94
N GLN A 730 17.93 4.42 39.28
CA GLN A 730 18.42 5.53 38.46
C GLN A 730 17.51 5.77 37.24
N GLY A 731 16.97 4.71 36.61
CA GLY A 731 16.09 4.79 35.45
C GLY A 731 14.74 5.47 35.76
N GLU A 732 14.11 5.14 36.89
CA GLU A 732 12.84 5.73 37.35
C GLU A 732 12.98 7.25 37.54
N LYS A 733 14.09 7.66 38.15
CA LYS A 733 14.42 9.07 38.35
C LYS A 733 14.58 9.78 37.00
N GLN A 734 15.26 9.16 36.03
CA GLN A 734 15.43 9.78 34.71
C GLN A 734 14.13 9.82 33.91
N LYS A 735 13.25 8.82 34.01
CA LYS A 735 11.92 8.84 33.39
C LYS A 735 11.14 10.08 33.83
N PHE A 736 10.99 10.28 35.14
CA PHE A 736 10.37 11.47 35.70
C PHE A 736 11.04 12.78 35.24
N ILE A 737 12.38 12.82 35.20
CA ILE A 737 13.13 14.00 34.75
C ILE A 737 12.83 14.34 33.29
N GLN A 738 12.82 13.34 32.40
CA GLN A 738 12.58 13.52 30.97
C GLN A 738 11.13 13.92 30.67
N GLU A 739 10.15 13.22 31.26
CA GLU A 739 8.72 13.54 31.15
C GLU A 739 8.42 14.96 31.63
N ALA A 740 8.91 15.33 32.82
CA ALA A 740 8.68 16.67 33.34
C ALA A 740 9.34 17.75 32.47
N GLN A 741 10.57 17.50 31.99
CA GLN A 741 11.26 18.46 31.14
C GLN A 741 10.60 18.63 29.76
N PHE A 742 10.00 17.56 29.21
CA PHE A 742 9.25 17.57 27.94
C PHE A 742 8.07 18.55 27.94
N PHE A 743 7.28 18.57 29.03
CA PHE A 743 6.15 19.49 29.18
C PHE A 743 6.60 20.88 29.66
N LEU A 744 7.64 20.98 30.50
CA LEU A 744 8.23 22.25 30.93
C LEU A 744 8.83 23.06 29.75
N ASP A 745 9.24 22.41 28.67
CA ASP A 745 9.71 23.08 27.45
C ASP A 745 8.59 23.42 26.44
N ARG A 746 7.34 23.03 26.73
CA ARG A 746 6.13 23.37 25.94
C ARG A 746 5.23 24.42 26.60
N LEU A 747 5.68 25.02 27.71
CA LEU A 747 4.92 26.04 28.47
C LEU A 747 4.53 27.28 27.66
N LEU A 748 5.30 27.65 26.63
CA LEU A 748 4.96 28.80 25.77
C LEU A 748 3.75 28.47 24.88
N LEU A 749 3.78 27.34 24.16
CA LEU A 749 2.64 26.84 23.40
C LEU A 749 1.37 26.71 24.27
N ASP A 750 1.47 26.21 25.51
CA ASP A 750 0.32 26.08 26.40
C ASP A 750 -0.33 27.43 26.77
N LYS A 751 0.48 28.43 27.11
CA LYS A 751 -0.01 29.79 27.39
C LYS A 751 -0.67 30.43 26.18
N LEU A 752 -0.12 30.19 24.99
CA LEU A 752 -0.67 30.69 23.74
C LEU A 752 -1.99 29.99 23.38
N LEU A 753 -2.11 28.69 23.65
CA LEU A 753 -3.37 27.95 23.56
C LEU A 753 -4.41 28.50 24.55
N ALA A 754 -4.06 28.67 25.83
CA ALA A 754 -4.96 29.24 26.84
C ALA A 754 -5.45 30.66 26.47
N LYS A 755 -4.56 31.48 25.89
CA LYS A 755 -4.90 32.82 25.34
C LYS A 755 -5.85 32.69 24.14
N ALA A 756 -5.53 31.84 23.16
CA ALA A 756 -6.33 31.62 21.96
C ALA A 756 -7.74 31.10 22.28
N GLU A 757 -7.86 30.07 23.13
CA GLU A 757 -9.14 29.50 23.58
C GLU A 757 -10.03 30.57 24.25
N LYS A 758 -9.45 31.41 25.12
CA LYS A 758 -10.15 32.55 25.75
C LYS A 758 -10.61 33.61 24.73
N ILE A 759 -9.82 33.86 23.68
CA ILE A 759 -10.21 34.78 22.59
C ILE A 759 -11.30 34.16 21.72
N LEU A 760 -11.22 32.89 21.35
CA LEU A 760 -12.26 32.20 20.57
C LEU A 760 -13.62 32.21 21.28
N VAL A 761 -13.66 32.00 22.60
CA VAL A 761 -14.88 32.12 23.41
C VAL A 761 -15.41 33.56 23.44
N SER A 762 -14.54 34.56 23.64
CA SER A 762 -14.94 35.97 23.83
C SER A 762 -15.11 36.78 22.53
N LYS A 763 -14.71 36.24 21.37
CA LYS A 763 -14.79 36.87 20.04
C LYS A 763 -15.51 36.00 19.00
N LYS A 764 -16.26 34.98 19.41
CA LYS A 764 -16.94 34.03 18.50
C LYS A 764 -17.72 34.77 17.39
N GLY A 765 -17.39 34.47 16.13
CA GLY A 765 -18.02 35.08 14.95
C GLY A 765 -17.39 36.38 14.44
N VAL A 766 -16.30 36.85 15.04
CA VAL A 766 -15.45 37.92 14.48
C VAL A 766 -14.65 37.37 13.28
N GLU A 767 -14.23 38.26 12.38
CA GLU A 767 -13.36 37.92 11.26
C GLU A 767 -12.08 37.19 11.73
N ASN A 768 -11.58 36.27 10.91
CA ASN A 768 -10.40 35.43 11.20
C ASN A 768 -10.53 34.45 12.40
N THR A 769 -11.66 34.34 13.11
CA THR A 769 -11.75 33.37 14.25
C THR A 769 -11.56 31.92 13.82
N ARG A 770 -12.11 31.51 12.67
CA ARG A 770 -11.91 30.15 12.12
C ARG A 770 -10.44 29.81 11.87
N LEU A 771 -9.65 30.83 11.50
CA LEU A 771 -8.22 30.68 11.22
C LEU A 771 -7.45 30.41 12.52
N LEU A 772 -7.79 31.16 13.58
CA LEU A 772 -7.27 30.95 14.93
C LEU A 772 -7.71 29.61 15.54
N GLU A 773 -8.96 29.21 15.30
CA GLU A 773 -9.54 27.93 15.74
C GLU A 773 -8.77 26.74 15.16
N ARG A 774 -8.60 26.72 13.84
CA ARG A 774 -7.81 25.72 13.10
C ARG A 774 -6.35 25.64 13.56
N THR A 775 -5.68 26.79 13.79
CA THR A 775 -4.30 26.80 14.30
C THR A 775 -4.23 26.34 15.76
N ALA A 776 -5.26 26.62 16.58
CA ALA A 776 -5.34 26.09 17.95
C ALA A 776 -5.52 24.56 17.97
N ASP A 777 -6.25 23.97 17.02
CA ASP A 777 -6.35 22.50 16.90
C ASP A 777 -5.04 21.85 16.46
N LYS A 778 -4.37 22.41 15.44
CA LYS A 778 -3.01 21.97 15.04
C LYS A 778 -2.03 22.08 16.23
N ALA A 779 -2.16 23.10 17.09
CA ALA A 779 -1.39 23.27 18.32
C ALA A 779 -1.78 22.30 19.46
N ARG A 780 -3.06 21.95 19.62
CA ARG A 780 -3.52 20.94 20.59
C ARG A 780 -2.91 19.56 20.30
N LEU A 781 -2.91 19.14 19.03
CA LEU A 781 -2.28 17.89 18.59
C LEU A 781 -0.75 17.91 18.80
N ALA A 782 -0.09 19.03 18.44
CA ALA A 782 1.36 19.16 18.58
C ALA A 782 1.86 19.23 20.04
N TYR A 783 0.99 19.57 21.01
CA TYR A 783 1.38 19.70 22.42
C TYR A 783 1.80 18.36 23.05
N ASN A 784 1.08 17.26 22.76
CA ASN A 784 1.40 15.94 23.34
C ASN A 784 2.36 15.10 22.46
N ASN A 785 2.57 15.47 21.19
CA ASN A 785 3.35 14.67 20.25
C ASN A 785 4.86 14.91 20.41
N SER A 786 5.64 13.83 20.57
CA SER A 786 7.10 13.86 20.73
C SER A 786 7.86 14.11 19.42
N ALA A 787 7.36 13.56 18.30
CA ALA A 787 7.99 13.63 16.99
C ALA A 787 7.90 15.02 16.32
N VAL A 788 7.15 15.97 16.91
CA VAL A 788 7.07 17.35 16.39
C VAL A 788 8.38 18.08 16.61
N GLU A 789 9.13 18.29 15.52
CA GLU A 789 10.37 19.06 15.55
C GLU A 789 10.23 20.43 16.24
N LYS A 790 11.26 20.82 16.99
CA LYS A 790 11.39 22.14 17.59
C LYS A 790 11.36 23.29 16.56
N SER A 791 11.63 23.03 15.28
CA SER A 791 11.44 23.96 14.15
C SER A 791 9.94 24.29 13.95
N LYS A 792 9.13 23.25 13.68
CA LYS A 792 7.69 23.26 13.48
C LYS A 792 6.97 23.83 14.70
N LEU A 793 7.36 23.41 15.91
CA LEU A 793 6.80 23.89 17.18
C LEU A 793 6.90 25.42 17.32
N ARG A 794 8.09 26.01 17.11
CA ARG A 794 8.30 27.47 17.20
C ARG A 794 7.57 28.25 16.12
N ARG A 795 7.39 27.68 14.92
CA ARG A 795 6.56 28.29 13.87
C ARG A 795 5.09 28.34 14.28
N LEU A 796 4.59 27.26 14.90
CA LEU A 796 3.22 27.14 15.39
C LEU A 796 2.93 28.05 16.59
N GLU A 797 3.88 28.17 17.54
CA GLU A 797 3.83 29.18 18.61
C GLU A 797 3.72 30.60 18.04
N LYS A 798 4.55 30.95 17.05
CA LYS A 798 4.50 32.24 16.37
C LYS A 798 3.17 32.46 15.65
N GLU A 799 2.68 31.47 14.90
CA GLU A 799 1.41 31.54 14.17
C GLU A 799 0.22 31.78 15.13
N LEU A 800 0.19 31.05 16.25
CA LEU A 800 -0.87 31.13 17.24
C LEU A 800 -0.92 32.50 17.94
N ASP A 801 0.21 33.12 18.30
CA ASP A 801 0.20 34.49 18.85
C ASP A 801 -0.20 35.54 17.80
N LEU A 802 0.33 35.43 16.56
CA LEU A 802 0.02 36.34 15.47
C LEU A 802 -1.47 36.34 15.10
N LEU A 803 -2.09 35.15 15.00
CA LEU A 803 -3.52 35.00 14.71
C LEU A 803 -4.40 35.38 15.91
N THR A 804 -3.95 35.13 17.14
CA THR A 804 -4.64 35.64 18.34
C THR A 804 -4.65 37.16 18.33
N GLY A 805 -3.52 37.80 18.01
CA GLY A 805 -3.41 39.24 17.82
C GLY A 805 -4.37 39.76 16.73
N LEU A 806 -4.42 39.11 15.58
CA LEU A 806 -5.31 39.45 14.47
C LEU A 806 -6.79 39.48 14.91
N VAL A 807 -7.27 38.44 15.60
CA VAL A 807 -8.65 38.36 16.13
C VAL A 807 -8.90 39.34 17.29
N GLU A 808 -7.87 39.71 18.05
CA GLU A 808 -7.94 40.80 19.03
C GLU A 808 -7.98 42.21 18.41
N GLY A 809 -7.65 42.36 17.12
CA GLY A 809 -7.42 43.66 16.48
C GLY A 809 -6.10 44.32 16.91
N LYS A 810 -5.06 43.52 17.19
CA LYS A 810 -3.78 43.94 17.78
C LYS A 810 -2.57 43.28 17.08
N GLY A 811 -1.38 43.75 17.42
CA GLY A 811 -0.13 43.18 16.90
C GLY A 811 0.09 43.47 15.41
N PRO A 812 1.08 42.83 14.77
CA PRO A 812 1.51 43.22 13.42
C PRO A 812 0.51 42.81 12.33
N LEU A 813 -0.16 41.65 12.44
CA LEU A 813 -1.10 41.20 11.40
C LEU A 813 -2.36 42.08 11.33
N ALA A 814 -2.84 42.62 12.45
CA ALA A 814 -4.00 43.53 12.45
C ALA A 814 -3.74 44.89 11.77
N HIS A 815 -2.46 45.20 11.48
CA HIS A 815 -2.04 46.40 10.74
C HIS A 815 -1.41 46.05 9.38
N ALA A 816 -1.40 44.77 9.02
CA ALA A 816 -0.83 44.26 7.77
C ALA A 816 -1.86 44.28 6.65
N LYS A 817 -1.38 44.31 5.40
CA LYS A 817 -2.20 44.03 4.23
C LYS A 817 -2.05 42.56 3.87
N MET A 818 -3.11 41.78 4.07
CA MET A 818 -3.18 40.38 3.63
C MET A 818 -3.56 40.35 2.15
N VAL A 819 -2.83 39.57 1.34
CA VAL A 819 -3.17 39.25 -0.05
C VAL A 819 -2.99 37.75 -0.26
N GLN A 820 -3.95 37.12 -0.92
CA GLN A 820 -3.93 35.68 -1.20
C GLN A 820 -3.08 35.40 -2.45
N GLY A 821 -2.16 34.45 -2.36
CA GLY A 821 -1.39 33.91 -3.48
C GLY A 821 -1.87 32.50 -3.82
N VAL A 822 -2.16 32.25 -5.09
CA VAL A 822 -2.59 30.92 -5.58
C VAL A 822 -1.76 30.53 -6.80
N TYR A 823 -1.33 29.28 -6.89
CA TYR A 823 -0.62 28.73 -8.04
C TYR A 823 -0.95 27.24 -8.24
N LEU A 824 -1.36 26.84 -9.45
CA LEU A 824 -1.52 25.43 -9.83
C LEU A 824 -0.14 24.81 -10.04
N LEU A 825 0.27 23.93 -9.12
CA LEU A 825 1.48 23.15 -9.23
C LEU A 825 1.26 21.99 -10.21
N LYS A 826 2.09 21.95 -11.25
CA LYS A 826 2.29 20.79 -12.13
C LYS A 826 3.72 20.30 -11.92
N THR A 827 3.94 18.99 -11.77
CA THR A 827 5.29 18.41 -11.57
C THR A 827 5.53 17.23 -12.51
N PRO A 828 6.79 16.85 -12.78
CA PRO A 828 7.12 15.62 -13.49
C PRO A 828 7.16 14.38 -12.57
N LEU A 829 6.83 14.53 -11.27
CA LEU A 829 6.66 13.41 -10.34
C LEU A 829 5.29 12.76 -10.58
N PRO A 830 5.10 11.47 -10.25
CA PRO A 830 3.80 10.78 -10.37
C PRO A 830 2.85 11.19 -9.22
N LEU A 831 2.55 12.49 -9.12
CA LEU A 831 1.68 13.11 -8.12
C LEU A 831 0.54 13.87 -8.83
N PRO A 832 -0.68 13.93 -8.25
CA PRO A 832 -1.76 14.76 -8.78
C PRO A 832 -1.36 16.24 -8.91
N GLU A 833 -1.96 16.94 -9.88
CA GLU A 833 -1.85 18.40 -9.95
C GLU A 833 -2.74 19.05 -8.87
N TYR A 834 -2.23 20.08 -8.18
CA TYR A 834 -2.99 20.78 -7.15
C TYR A 834 -2.59 22.24 -6.96
N TYR A 835 -3.40 23.00 -6.25
CA TYR A 835 -3.15 24.42 -5.99
C TYR A 835 -2.38 24.65 -4.68
N ILE A 836 -1.25 25.34 -4.77
CA ILE A 836 -0.61 25.96 -3.61
C ILE A 836 -1.37 27.25 -3.30
N GLY A 837 -1.86 27.38 -2.06
CA GLY A 837 -2.63 28.52 -1.57
C GLY A 837 -1.99 29.15 -0.34
N LEU A 838 -1.73 30.46 -0.36
CA LEU A 838 -1.02 31.17 0.71
C LEU A 838 -1.71 32.48 1.06
N ASN A 839 -1.82 32.79 2.35
CA ASN A 839 -2.15 34.14 2.82
C ASN A 839 -0.85 34.88 3.16
N VAL A 840 -0.49 35.88 2.34
CA VAL A 840 0.75 36.65 2.47
C VAL A 840 0.44 38.00 3.14
N TYR A 841 1.07 38.27 4.28
CA TYR A 841 0.85 39.49 5.05
C TYR A 841 2.01 40.47 4.85
N PHE A 842 1.72 41.65 4.30
CA PHE A 842 2.70 42.71 4.03
C PHE A 842 2.56 43.89 5.01
N ASP A 843 3.67 44.53 5.38
CA ASP A 843 3.65 45.83 6.07
C ASP A 843 3.44 47.00 5.10
N GLN A 844 3.34 48.22 5.64
CA GLN A 844 3.13 49.45 4.87
C GLN A 844 4.29 49.81 3.91
N SER A 845 5.45 49.15 4.02
CA SER A 845 6.59 49.28 3.10
C SER A 845 6.62 48.20 2.01
N GLY A 846 5.66 47.27 2.02
CA GLY A 846 5.66 46.10 1.15
C GLY A 846 6.61 44.98 1.60
N LYS A 847 6.99 44.95 2.89
CA LYS A 847 7.82 43.87 3.45
C LYS A 847 6.94 42.75 3.98
N ILE A 848 7.28 41.50 3.68
CA ILE A 848 6.54 40.32 4.17
C ILE A 848 6.74 40.20 5.69
N ILE A 849 5.64 40.24 6.44
CA ILE A 849 5.60 40.00 7.90
C ILE A 849 5.49 38.50 8.20
N TYR A 850 4.60 37.83 7.46
CA TYR A 850 4.30 36.42 7.63
C TYR A 850 3.73 35.82 6.35
N VAL A 851 3.96 34.54 6.12
CA VAL A 851 3.31 33.74 5.08
C VAL A 851 2.65 32.55 5.74
N LEU A 852 1.32 32.49 5.65
CA LEU A 852 0.49 31.43 6.19
C LEU A 852 0.07 30.47 5.06
N ASP A 853 0.16 29.18 5.31
CA ASP A 853 -0.33 28.18 4.36
C ASP A 853 -1.85 27.97 4.49
N MET A 854 -2.47 27.91 3.32
CA MET A 854 -3.92 27.78 3.10
C MET A 854 -4.21 26.73 2.00
N SER A 855 -3.20 25.98 1.55
CA SER A 855 -3.33 25.00 0.45
C SER A 855 -4.35 23.91 0.79
N ASP A 856 -4.44 23.54 2.07
CA ASP A 856 -5.45 22.65 2.65
C ASP A 856 -6.90 23.19 2.58
N THR A 857 -7.12 24.49 2.31
CA THR A 857 -8.47 25.10 2.19
C THR A 857 -8.97 25.33 0.77
N ILE A 858 -8.11 25.15 -0.25
CA ILE A 858 -8.58 25.29 -1.63
C ILE A 858 -9.48 24.09 -1.94
N GLY A 859 -10.72 24.36 -2.38
CA GLY A 859 -11.72 23.31 -2.57
C GLY A 859 -12.51 22.93 -1.31
N GLU A 860 -12.20 23.47 -0.13
CA GLU A 860 -12.88 23.13 1.13
C GLU A 860 -14.41 23.30 1.02
N GLY A 861 -15.14 22.23 1.33
CA GLY A 861 -16.61 22.19 1.22
C GLY A 861 -17.16 21.98 -0.20
N GLN A 862 -16.31 21.81 -1.20
CA GLN A 862 -16.71 21.33 -2.54
C GLN A 862 -16.71 19.81 -2.57
N LYS A 863 -17.50 19.25 -3.50
CA LYS A 863 -17.57 17.82 -3.78
C LYS A 863 -17.26 17.57 -5.26
N ASP A 864 -16.68 16.42 -5.56
CA ASP A 864 -16.55 15.92 -6.92
C ASP A 864 -17.92 15.47 -7.48
N ASP A 865 -17.94 15.02 -8.74
CA ASP A 865 -19.16 14.54 -9.40
C ASP A 865 -19.75 13.26 -8.75
N TYR A 866 -18.98 12.57 -7.92
CA TYR A 866 -19.38 11.38 -7.14
C TYR A 866 -19.82 11.72 -5.71
N GLY A 867 -19.72 12.99 -5.30
CA GLY A 867 -20.09 13.45 -3.96
C GLY A 867 -18.99 13.31 -2.90
N ASN A 868 -17.76 12.92 -3.24
CA ASN A 868 -16.62 12.91 -2.30
C ASN A 868 -16.13 14.34 -2.06
N PRO A 869 -15.61 14.70 -0.87
CA PRO A 869 -14.96 15.99 -0.65
C PRO A 869 -13.75 16.17 -1.57
N ILE A 870 -13.62 17.32 -2.25
CA ILE A 870 -12.42 17.61 -3.05
C ILE A 870 -11.27 17.97 -2.10
N VAL A 871 -10.33 17.04 -1.94
CA VAL A 871 -9.07 17.27 -1.21
C VAL A 871 -8.05 17.85 -2.19
N ASN A 872 -7.56 19.06 -1.92
CA ASN A 872 -6.55 19.72 -2.77
C ASN A 872 -5.11 19.38 -2.37
N VAL A 873 -4.82 19.08 -1.10
CA VAL A 873 -3.48 18.57 -0.72
C VAL A 873 -3.65 17.27 0.03
N ASP A 874 -3.30 16.18 -0.64
CA ASP A 874 -3.33 14.83 -0.10
C ASP A 874 -2.11 14.54 0.80
N GLU A 875 -2.25 13.60 1.73
CA GLU A 875 -1.13 13.06 2.52
C GLU A 875 -0.15 12.28 1.63
N ASP A 876 -0.66 11.65 0.56
CA ASP A 876 0.08 10.91 -0.48
C ASP A 876 1.01 11.79 -1.35
N ASN A 877 1.19 13.07 -1.03
CA ASN A 877 2.21 13.94 -1.63
C ASN A 877 3.67 13.59 -1.24
N GLU A 878 3.93 12.37 -0.73
CA GLU A 878 5.26 11.83 -0.35
C GLU A 878 6.09 12.80 0.52
N GLY A 879 5.41 13.61 1.35
CA GLY A 879 6.01 14.66 2.16
C GLY A 879 6.60 15.87 1.41
N TYR A 880 6.61 15.90 0.07
CA TYR A 880 7.22 16.99 -0.72
C TYR A 880 6.61 18.36 -0.42
N HIS A 881 5.30 18.44 -0.22
CA HIS A 881 4.63 19.69 0.17
C HIS A 881 5.07 20.18 1.55
N ALA A 882 5.14 19.28 2.54
CA ALA A 882 5.61 19.60 3.89
C ALA A 882 7.08 20.04 3.92
N LEU A 883 7.94 19.40 3.11
CA LEU A 883 9.34 19.80 2.91
C LEU A 883 9.46 21.20 2.29
N ALA A 884 8.56 21.57 1.36
CA ALA A 884 8.55 22.89 0.75
C ALA A 884 8.00 23.98 1.69
N ILE A 885 6.96 23.68 2.48
CA ILE A 885 6.41 24.60 3.52
C ILE A 885 7.48 25.05 4.51
N ALA A 886 8.50 24.22 4.80
CA ALA A 886 9.62 24.60 5.65
C ALA A 886 10.42 25.83 5.14
N THR A 887 10.26 26.22 3.87
CA THR A 887 10.86 27.44 3.29
C THR A 887 10.06 28.72 3.56
N LEU A 888 8.79 28.65 4.01
CA LEU A 888 7.91 29.83 4.12
C LEU A 888 8.46 30.92 5.06
N THR A 889 9.22 30.55 6.09
CA THR A 889 9.85 31.52 7.00
C THR A 889 11.05 32.25 6.38
N ASP A 890 11.66 31.72 5.32
CA ASP A 890 12.79 32.38 4.63
C ASP A 890 12.36 33.57 3.75
N TYR A 891 11.04 33.70 3.52
CA TYR A 891 10.43 34.86 2.87
C TYR A 891 10.14 36.01 3.84
N GLU A 892 10.09 35.72 5.15
CA GLU A 892 9.76 36.71 6.17
C GLU A 892 10.84 37.80 6.21
N GLY A 893 10.43 39.03 5.91
CA GLY A 893 11.31 40.19 5.85
C GLY A 893 11.85 40.55 4.46
N LEU A 894 11.55 39.78 3.41
CA LEU A 894 11.82 40.19 2.02
C LEU A 894 10.83 41.28 1.58
N ASN A 895 11.24 42.14 0.63
CA ASN A 895 10.38 43.18 0.07
C ASN A 895 9.72 42.73 -1.24
N ILE A 896 8.49 43.17 -1.45
CA ILE A 896 7.65 42.96 -2.63
C ILE A 896 8.40 43.22 -3.95
N LYS A 897 9.22 44.27 -4.00
CA LYS A 897 9.98 44.65 -5.21
C LYS A 897 11.11 43.68 -5.53
N ASP A 898 11.68 43.02 -4.53
CA ASP A 898 12.72 42.01 -4.75
C ASP A 898 12.10 40.71 -5.29
N ILE A 899 10.96 40.28 -4.73
CA ILE A 899 10.20 39.08 -5.17
C ILE A 899 9.75 39.20 -6.63
N LEU A 900 9.31 40.39 -7.04
CA LEU A 900 8.88 40.67 -8.42
C LEU A 900 10.05 40.77 -9.39
N LYS A 901 11.19 41.33 -8.96
CA LYS A 901 12.35 41.59 -9.84
C LYS A 901 13.26 40.39 -10.06
N ASN A 902 13.38 39.48 -9.09
CA ASN A 902 14.36 38.39 -9.11
C ASN A 902 13.68 37.02 -9.29
N ASN A 903 14.44 36.04 -9.78
CA ASN A 903 14.08 34.63 -9.78
C ASN A 903 14.57 33.92 -8.51
N LEU A 904 13.91 32.82 -8.16
CA LEU A 904 14.10 32.07 -6.92
C LEU A 904 15.58 31.75 -6.60
N ASP A 905 16.36 31.31 -7.58
CA ASP A 905 17.76 30.91 -7.35
C ASP A 905 18.73 32.09 -7.14
N GLN A 906 18.27 33.33 -7.30
CA GLN A 906 19.01 34.53 -6.92
C GLN A 906 18.89 34.82 -5.41
N PHE A 907 17.89 34.27 -4.72
CA PHE A 907 17.68 34.45 -3.29
C PHE A 907 18.51 33.49 -2.46
N LYS A 908 19.70 33.95 -2.04
CA LYS A 908 20.56 33.21 -1.09
C LYS A 908 19.94 33.03 0.31
N THR A 909 18.87 33.74 0.64
CA THR A 909 18.14 33.62 1.91
C THR A 909 17.12 32.48 1.91
N ILE A 910 16.54 32.14 0.76
CA ILE A 910 15.52 31.08 0.63
C ILE A 910 16.26 29.75 0.46
N ARG A 911 16.28 28.93 1.52
CA ARG A 911 17.04 27.67 1.54
C ARG A 911 16.70 26.78 0.34
N GLN A 912 17.68 26.04 -0.16
CA GLN A 912 17.42 25.01 -1.15
C GLN A 912 16.83 23.77 -0.48
N VAL A 913 15.87 23.13 -1.14
CA VAL A 913 15.24 21.87 -0.71
C VAL A 913 15.21 20.95 -1.94
N PRO A 914 16.29 20.17 -2.21
CA PRO A 914 16.46 19.50 -3.49
C PRO A 914 15.32 18.52 -3.84
N LEU A 915 14.90 17.70 -2.87
CA LEU A 915 13.79 16.76 -2.99
C LEU A 915 12.50 17.47 -3.42
N ALA A 916 12.13 18.54 -2.71
CA ALA A 916 10.91 19.31 -2.98
C ALA A 916 11.14 20.52 -3.90
N SER A 917 12.09 20.43 -4.84
CA SER A 917 12.51 21.58 -5.69
C SER A 917 11.38 22.17 -6.53
N HIS A 918 10.54 21.34 -7.17
CA HIS A 918 9.35 21.79 -7.90
C HIS A 918 8.32 22.47 -6.99
N HIS A 919 8.08 21.89 -5.81
CA HIS A 919 7.15 22.43 -4.82
C HIS A 919 7.61 23.80 -4.27
N ARG A 920 8.90 23.93 -3.96
CA ARG A 920 9.57 25.19 -3.57
C ARG A 920 9.42 26.27 -4.66
N ALA A 921 9.51 25.90 -5.94
CA ALA A 921 9.26 26.81 -7.06
C ALA A 921 7.78 27.23 -7.17
N GLY A 922 6.85 26.32 -6.91
CA GLY A 922 5.42 26.64 -6.84
C GLY A 922 5.06 27.60 -5.70
N ILE A 923 5.61 27.39 -4.49
CA ILE A 923 5.49 28.33 -3.37
C ILE A 923 6.01 29.70 -3.74
N PHE A 924 7.20 29.78 -4.36
CA PHE A 924 7.76 31.05 -4.82
C PHE A 924 6.84 31.77 -5.80
N GLN A 925 6.22 31.05 -6.75
CA GLN A 925 5.31 31.65 -7.72
C GLN A 925 3.96 32.06 -7.09
N ALA A 926 3.43 31.31 -6.11
CA ALA A 926 2.26 31.74 -5.33
C ALA A 926 2.53 33.04 -4.55
N ILE A 927 3.72 33.16 -3.92
CA ILE A 927 4.14 34.39 -3.22
C ILE A 927 4.36 35.54 -4.22
N ARG A 928 4.91 35.26 -5.40
CA ARG A 928 5.06 36.26 -6.48
C ARG A 928 3.70 36.74 -7.01
N ASN A 929 2.69 35.87 -7.09
CA ASN A 929 1.32 36.25 -7.47
C ASN A 929 0.74 37.21 -6.41
N ALA A 930 0.82 36.87 -5.11
CA ALA A 930 0.40 37.78 -4.03
C ALA A 930 1.18 39.11 -4.03
N ALA A 931 2.47 39.10 -4.38
CA ALA A 931 3.29 40.29 -4.51
C ALA A 931 2.87 41.19 -5.69
N SER A 932 2.44 40.61 -6.82
CA SER A 932 1.91 41.36 -7.97
C SER A 932 0.65 42.15 -7.61
N ASP A 933 -0.25 41.51 -6.87
CA ASP A 933 -1.53 42.12 -6.48
C ASP A 933 -1.35 43.09 -5.32
N ALA A 934 -0.44 42.80 -4.38
CA ALA A 934 -0.06 43.73 -3.32
C ALA A 934 0.63 45.01 -3.86
N GLU A 935 1.40 44.97 -4.96
CA GLU A 935 2.06 46.17 -5.51
C GLU A 935 1.04 47.14 -6.13
N GLN A 936 0.03 46.62 -6.83
CA GLN A 936 -1.10 47.40 -7.35
C GLN A 936 -1.90 48.08 -6.22
N LEU A 937 -1.81 47.53 -5.01
CA LEU A 937 -2.57 47.89 -3.83
C LEU A 937 -1.80 48.79 -2.83
N ILE A 938 -0.59 49.24 -3.17
CA ILE A 938 0.20 50.22 -2.42
C ILE A 938 0.05 51.63 -3.08
N PRO A 939 -0.23 52.70 -2.31
CA PRO A 939 -0.31 54.06 -2.86
C PRO A 939 1.02 54.51 -3.47
N LYS A 940 1.02 54.81 -4.78
CA LYS A 940 2.16 55.44 -5.46
C LYS A 940 2.32 56.88 -4.97
N THR A 941 3.56 57.32 -4.79
CA THR A 941 3.88 58.70 -4.37
C THR A 941 4.34 59.52 -5.57
N ASP A 942 4.16 60.84 -5.54
CA ASP A 942 4.31 61.74 -6.71
C ASP A 942 5.67 61.69 -7.43
N LYS A 943 6.70 61.11 -6.81
CA LYS A 943 8.02 60.90 -7.43
C LYS A 943 7.96 59.92 -8.62
N ASP A 944 7.10 58.91 -8.58
CA ASP A 944 7.01 57.89 -9.63
C ASP A 944 6.42 58.45 -10.94
N HIS A 945 5.72 59.59 -10.90
CA HIS A 945 5.15 60.25 -12.08
C HIS A 945 6.14 61.06 -12.92
N GLN A 946 7.39 61.26 -12.46
CA GLN A 946 8.37 62.08 -13.19
C GLN A 946 9.31 61.31 -14.14
N GLN A 947 9.37 59.98 -14.08
CA GLN A 947 10.30 59.19 -14.92
C GLN A 947 9.74 58.67 -16.26
N SER A 948 8.43 58.78 -16.52
CA SER A 948 7.79 58.15 -17.70
C SER A 948 7.59 59.04 -18.94
N LYS A 949 8.35 60.15 -19.08
CA LYS A 949 8.23 61.09 -20.23
C LYS A 949 9.55 61.32 -20.98
N SER A 950 10.09 60.26 -21.60
CA SER A 950 11.23 60.29 -22.54
C SER A 950 11.46 58.88 -23.12
N ILE A 951 11.61 58.57 -24.42
CA ILE A 951 11.48 59.30 -25.73
C ILE A 951 11.04 58.25 -26.80
N HIS A 952 10.37 58.69 -27.88
CA HIS A 952 10.22 58.03 -29.20
C HIS A 952 10.47 59.12 -30.28
N PRO A 953 10.70 58.84 -31.59
CA PRO A 953 10.70 57.56 -32.34
C PRO A 953 12.17 57.19 -32.79
N GLU A 954 12.65 56.87 -34.02
CA GLU A 954 12.07 56.71 -35.38
C GLU A 954 12.93 55.86 -36.37
N ILE A 955 12.31 54.78 -36.90
CA ILE A 955 12.24 54.24 -38.28
C ILE A 955 13.33 54.63 -39.34
N ALA A 956 14.00 53.63 -39.99
CA ALA A 956 13.83 53.28 -41.44
C ALA A 956 14.98 52.48 -42.13
N LYS A 957 14.59 51.65 -43.13
CA LYS A 957 15.27 51.22 -44.39
C LYS A 957 16.06 49.88 -44.55
N ASP A 958 15.38 48.95 -45.24
CA ASP A 958 15.65 48.38 -46.58
C ASP A 958 16.93 47.56 -46.95
N GLY A 959 16.69 46.35 -47.48
CA GLY A 959 17.49 45.66 -48.52
C GLY A 959 18.45 44.52 -48.07
N ASP A 960 18.58 43.38 -48.76
CA ASP A 960 17.77 42.75 -49.85
C ASP A 960 18.12 41.23 -49.95
N SER A 961 17.33 40.44 -50.70
CA SER A 961 17.51 39.10 -51.36
C SER A 961 18.80 38.25 -51.18
N GLN A 962 18.82 36.91 -51.32
CA GLN A 962 17.93 35.82 -51.80
C GLN A 962 18.43 34.47 -51.15
N VAL A 963 17.83 33.25 -51.20
CA VAL A 963 17.31 32.40 -52.30
C VAL A 963 16.27 31.37 -51.75
N HIS A 964 15.44 30.80 -52.63
CA HIS A 964 14.45 29.69 -52.46
C HIS A 964 15.01 28.37 -51.86
N SER A 965 14.26 27.61 -51.02
CA SER A 965 13.13 26.64 -51.26
C SER A 965 13.57 25.29 -51.86
N ASP A 966 12.99 24.12 -51.54
CA ASP A 966 11.59 23.71 -51.26
C ASP A 966 11.40 22.97 -49.90
N LYS A 967 10.28 23.11 -49.16
CA LYS A 967 8.96 22.39 -49.23
C LYS A 967 9.08 20.85 -49.13
N THR A 968 8.29 20.17 -48.29
CA THR A 968 6.81 20.21 -48.18
C THR A 968 6.21 20.60 -46.81
N ASP A 969 4.88 20.76 -46.78
CA ASP A 969 4.11 21.49 -45.77
C ASP A 969 3.51 20.64 -44.63
N LEU A 970 3.30 21.27 -43.46
CA LEU A 970 2.16 20.96 -42.56
C LEU A 970 1.80 22.17 -41.67
N GLN A 971 0.82 22.96 -42.11
CA GLN A 971 0.01 23.88 -41.28
C GLN A 971 -1.28 23.14 -40.85
N SER A 972 -2.11 23.55 -39.89
CA SER A 972 -2.37 24.82 -39.17
C SER A 972 -3.24 24.49 -37.94
N SER A 973 -3.45 25.32 -36.91
CA SER A 973 -2.85 26.61 -36.49
C SER A 973 -3.36 26.94 -35.08
N GLN A 974 -2.58 27.64 -34.26
CA GLN A 974 -3.03 28.11 -32.94
C GLN A 974 -3.95 29.33 -33.04
N GLN A 975 -5.07 29.32 -32.32
CA GLN A 975 -5.82 30.53 -31.92
C GLN A 975 -6.32 30.39 -30.47
N LEU A 976 -5.46 30.72 -29.50
CA LEU A 976 -5.91 30.93 -28.11
C LEU A 976 -6.47 32.35 -27.97
N VAL A 977 -7.80 32.44 -27.99
CA VAL A 977 -8.54 33.69 -27.74
C VAL A 977 -8.33 34.12 -26.29
N LYS A 978 -8.13 35.43 -26.07
CA LYS A 978 -8.16 36.02 -24.72
C LYS A 978 -9.57 35.98 -24.14
N SER A 979 -9.88 34.95 -23.34
CA SER A 979 -11.02 34.97 -22.43
C SER A 979 -10.70 35.78 -21.16
N PRO A 980 -11.69 36.44 -20.53
CA PRO A 980 -11.52 36.97 -19.18
C PRO A 980 -11.48 35.81 -18.18
N LEU A 981 -10.59 35.90 -17.19
CA LEU A 981 -10.41 34.87 -16.16
C LEU A 981 -11.50 34.96 -15.08
N SER A 982 -12.74 34.64 -15.45
CA SER A 982 -13.93 34.77 -14.60
C SER A 982 -14.82 33.52 -14.64
N GLY A 983 -14.25 32.39 -14.23
CA GLY A 983 -14.89 31.10 -14.03
C GLY A 983 -13.89 30.17 -13.34
N LEU A 984 -14.33 29.39 -12.34
CA LEU A 984 -13.48 28.55 -11.49
C LEU A 984 -12.37 29.31 -10.73
N LEU A 985 -12.79 30.24 -9.86
CA LEU A 985 -12.05 30.60 -8.65
C LEU A 985 -13.00 30.52 -7.44
N PRO A 986 -12.69 29.75 -6.37
CA PRO A 986 -13.50 29.72 -5.16
C PRO A 986 -13.47 31.07 -4.45
N LYS A 987 -14.65 31.62 -4.11
CA LYS A 987 -14.74 32.90 -3.40
C LYS A 987 -14.46 32.70 -1.92
N THR A 988 -13.33 33.20 -1.42
CA THR A 988 -13.17 33.49 0.01
C THR A 988 -14.18 34.58 0.41
N ALA A 989 -14.80 34.44 1.59
CA ALA A 989 -16.02 35.16 1.92
C ALA A 989 -15.78 36.58 2.48
N SER A 990 -15.79 37.59 1.60
CA SER A 990 -16.05 38.98 2.01
C SER A 990 -16.62 39.83 0.86
N GLU A 991 -17.94 40.06 0.87
CA GLU A 991 -18.56 41.38 0.68
C GLU A 991 -20.10 41.28 0.75
N LYS A 992 -20.76 42.34 1.23
CA LYS A 992 -22.22 42.44 1.25
C LYS A 992 -22.71 42.97 -0.10
N ASN A 993 -23.62 42.24 -0.77
CA ASN A 993 -24.39 42.81 -1.88
C ASN A 993 -25.90 42.65 -1.67
N LEU A 994 -26.61 43.78 -1.84
CA LEU A 994 -27.99 43.98 -1.40
C LEU A 994 -28.95 43.89 -2.58
N ILE A 995 -29.47 42.68 -2.90
CA ILE A 995 -30.44 42.52 -4.00
C ILE A 995 -31.47 41.37 -3.80
N TYR A 996 -31.13 40.28 -3.10
CA TYR A 996 -32.03 39.12 -2.92
C TYR A 996 -33.08 39.29 -1.80
N GLY A 997 -33.74 40.46 -1.75
CA GLY A 997 -34.71 40.81 -0.72
C GLY A 997 -36.19 40.47 -1.02
N VAL A 998 -36.52 39.99 -2.22
CA VAL A 998 -37.92 40.00 -2.73
C VAL A 998 -38.49 38.62 -3.09
N LEU A 999 -37.66 37.61 -3.39
CA LEU A 999 -38.15 36.30 -3.88
C LEU A 999 -38.30 35.22 -2.79
N GLY A 1000 -37.85 35.47 -1.55
CA GLY A 1000 -37.92 34.48 -0.46
C GLY A 1000 -39.29 34.28 0.19
N TYR A 1001 -40.31 35.09 -0.14
CA TYR A 1001 -41.58 35.15 0.59
C TYR A 1001 -42.74 34.34 -0.04
N LEU A 1002 -42.54 33.67 -1.17
CA LEU A 1002 -43.61 32.94 -1.88
C LEU A 1002 -43.66 31.43 -1.60
N SER A 1003 -42.61 30.82 -1.04
CA SER A 1003 -42.55 29.37 -0.77
C SER A 1003 -43.19 28.98 0.58
N LEU A 1004 -43.10 29.83 1.61
CA LEU A 1004 -43.62 29.52 2.96
C LEU A 1004 -45.16 29.45 3.05
N ALA A 1005 -45.89 29.96 2.07
CA ALA A 1005 -47.35 29.98 2.07
C ALA A 1005 -48.00 28.63 1.71
N LEU A 1006 -47.27 27.74 1.00
CA LEU A 1006 -47.88 26.54 0.41
C LEU A 1006 -47.93 25.34 1.38
N LEU A 1007 -46.99 25.23 2.32
CA LEU A 1007 -46.92 24.12 3.28
C LEU A 1007 -47.99 24.18 4.38
N PHE A 1008 -48.63 25.31 4.62
CA PHE A 1008 -49.66 25.47 5.66
C PHE A 1008 -51.04 24.90 5.28
N LEU A 1009 -51.20 24.40 4.04
CA LEU A 1009 -52.48 23.89 3.50
C LEU A 1009 -52.60 22.37 3.44
N ILE A 1010 -51.52 21.62 3.70
CA ILE A 1010 -51.50 20.14 3.55
C ILE A 1010 -51.83 19.40 4.87
N THR A 1011 -51.71 20.08 6.03
CA THR A 1011 -51.93 19.49 7.36
C THR A 1011 -53.39 19.42 7.83
N LEU A 1012 -54.37 19.79 6.98
CA LEU A 1012 -55.81 19.79 7.28
C LEU A 1012 -56.60 18.91 6.29
N GLY A 1013 -56.22 17.63 6.16
CA GLY A 1013 -56.58 16.81 4.98
C GLY A 1013 -57.28 15.45 5.15
N ARG A 1014 -57.28 14.78 6.33
CA ARG A 1014 -58.07 13.53 6.57
C ARG A 1014 -58.17 13.17 8.06
N LYS A 1015 -59.34 12.68 8.50
CA LYS A 1015 -59.67 12.40 9.92
C LYS A 1015 -60.64 11.22 10.04
N GLY A 1016 -60.41 10.30 10.99
CA GLY A 1016 -61.24 9.10 11.23
C GLY A 1016 -60.80 7.86 10.41
N ARG A 1017 -61.14 6.62 10.77
CA ARG A 1017 -62.01 6.05 11.85
C ARG A 1017 -61.71 4.52 11.97
N VAL A 1018 -61.95 3.76 13.06
CA VAL A 1018 -62.33 4.03 14.47
C VAL A 1018 -62.20 2.72 15.32
N GLU A 1019 -62.08 2.83 16.66
CA GLU A 1019 -62.31 1.73 17.68
C GLU A 1019 -61.28 0.55 17.72
N LYS A 1020 -61.08 -0.22 18.81
CA LYS A 1020 -61.67 -0.21 20.18
C LYS A 1020 -60.79 -0.86 21.30
N MET A 1021 -60.86 -0.27 22.50
CA MET A 1021 -60.99 -0.89 23.85
C MET A 1021 -59.88 -1.73 24.55
N LEU A 1022 -59.82 -1.49 25.89
CA LEU A 1022 -59.39 -2.38 27.01
C LEU A 1022 -57.87 -2.67 27.22
N ASN A 1023 -57.31 -2.66 28.44
CA ASN A 1023 -57.76 -2.06 29.73
C ASN A 1023 -56.62 -1.92 30.77
N THR A 1024 -56.78 -1.01 31.75
CA THR A 1024 -56.25 -1.04 33.16
C THR A 1024 -54.83 -1.59 33.46
N SER A 1025 -53.85 -0.75 33.83
CA SER A 1025 -53.51 -0.34 35.24
C SER A 1025 -52.42 -1.21 35.89
N ASP A 1026 -51.59 -0.80 36.88
CA ASP A 1026 -51.48 0.42 37.70
C ASP A 1026 -50.03 0.56 38.25
N ARG A 1027 -49.71 1.70 38.89
CA ARG A 1027 -48.61 1.91 39.89
C ARG A 1027 -47.12 1.81 39.50
N THR A 1028 -46.55 3.01 39.38
CA THR A 1028 -45.24 3.46 39.93
C THR A 1028 -45.11 3.16 41.46
N PRO A 1029 -43.93 3.29 42.16
CA PRO A 1029 -42.93 4.35 41.91
C PRO A 1029 -41.44 4.17 42.35
N LYS A 1030 -40.67 5.25 42.10
CA LYS A 1030 -39.37 5.68 42.68
C LYS A 1030 -38.10 4.96 42.18
N GLU A 1031 -37.16 5.71 41.57
CA GLU A 1031 -36.01 6.45 42.18
C GLU A 1031 -34.97 5.47 42.75
N VAL A 1032 -33.66 5.57 42.44
CA VAL A 1032 -32.78 6.76 42.54
C VAL A 1032 -31.97 7.03 41.25
N GLN A 1033 -31.38 8.23 41.14
CA GLN A 1033 -30.55 8.72 40.02
C GLN A 1033 -29.06 8.42 40.20
N GLY A 1034 -28.31 8.48 39.09
CA GLY A 1034 -26.88 8.80 39.08
C GLY A 1034 -25.92 7.59 39.03
N GLU A 1035 -24.86 7.63 38.24
CA GLU A 1035 -24.50 8.59 37.17
C GLU A 1035 -23.62 7.90 36.12
#